data_AF-A0A0W0F0L9-F1
#
_entry.id   AF-A0A0W0F0L9-F1
#
_cell.length_a   1.000
_cell.length_b   1.000
_cell.length_c   1.000
_cell.angle_alpha   90.00
_cell.angle_beta   90.00
_cell.angle_gamma   90.00
#
_symmetry.space_group_name_H-M   'P 1'
#
loop_
_entity.id
_entity.type
_entity.pdbx_description
1 polymer ?
#
loop_
_entity_poly.entity_id
_entity_poly.type
_entity_poly.pdbx_seq_one_letter_code
_entity_poly.pdbx_strand_id
1 'polypeptide(L)'
;MILYQLSPIAMGKFIRPYLNLGYEADRPDGINGLPELIAFNANHNPDLVFGRQTRTDGSFCEITFVQLHEAVERCSAWLVSSGATTVRKPGDTFPKPVGILLGSDITIFIFMAALLRIGTPVLCLSARLTSVAVAHLLKATSASTILYSSQVSRTIRDLQADSENELAVKFQLALGYEAFMDPQHPELSTASAPEPYVYTVQHELGAVIMHSSGTTGLPKPIYHAPAYILGYAACHELAEPSDRYGYNVSTLPLYHGFGLLAPTLALSIGLSFVLPPASTIPTARTTLAALKVNEAQSMLSVPSILEDILNSSDPDAIAILKSLNFIAIGGAPMKESVAEQLVAQGVKLLNHWGATEIGAIAPVRCPPPDYDWHYLIPRKDLGLEVVPLDPSDPNTSFRLIGHPQGWPGPYHVQDLLVRNPNAPSQLRILGRADDLLVLATGEKVRPTGMERAVSEHPSVKDALVFGVGQPALGLLIELHNSVEESEEHVLDSLMPYLEKGNALTDAHGKVTPNMIIFTKASVKPLNRTDKGSLARKETYAAFDKEIKACYERAEQAEAEPFPTGDEAVLRSAIRKLVVTCATTAAVDFSDGSKNDSFDFFEVGMDSLQATRLRRAIQSALLATPIASKPVLPSDFCFQNSSISKLTRAVSDILSGISLDDGLDKETRRVAAMNEMVSKYTEELKTYAALAQSTRKAPWREVTGKVVLITGSTGSLGCMLLEKLSGDPTVQKLFCLNRPRAGGAEAARAYQMSSIKKRGAVVKDENWSKIVFLEASTGAENLGLDGIQYQQLLDVTHIIHNAWPVDFNRNLSSFEPHVKAVSNLVKLCLQSSVGRPKRILFASSIAVVGNYPTLNADDDYCWDVPEQAIDARTTDDFGYPEAKWVCEMVLDAANALYGTGEEPLVRGSSVRIGQMTGPEGIGAWNESEHFPIICKTAQLVKALPALSGSLSWMPVNRAASVICELLFSRHFRSFYHMENPARQSWSGILENLSTILAGPRQQPLPLIPFAEWIERVQALGNDPSVNTAAKIMQFIQHDFVRMAAGTVILNTKYAKEDSPTMVRSTSVDRKHLEEYCTYWRSVNSLI
;
A
#
# COMPACT_ATOMS: atom_id res chain seq x y z
N MET A 1 -40.03 -58.13 -13.44
CA MET A 1 -38.89 -59.07 -13.56
C MET A 1 -38.82 -59.48 -15.02
N ILE A 2 -37.70 -59.14 -15.68
CA ILE A 2 -37.32 -59.42 -17.09
C ILE A 2 -38.25 -58.87 -18.19
N LEU A 3 -37.75 -57.90 -18.95
CA LEU A 3 -37.76 -57.90 -20.42
C LEU A 3 -36.85 -56.76 -20.93
N TYR A 4 -35.58 -57.11 -21.17
CA TYR A 4 -34.70 -56.38 -22.07
C TYR A 4 -35.17 -56.68 -23.50
N GLN A 5 -35.61 -55.65 -24.23
CA GLN A 5 -35.68 -55.69 -25.69
C GLN A 5 -34.63 -54.73 -26.25
N LEU A 6 -33.56 -55.32 -26.77
CA LEU A 6 -32.63 -54.69 -27.69
C LEU A 6 -33.34 -54.41 -29.02
N SER A 7 -33.25 -53.17 -29.50
CA SER A 7 -33.43 -52.79 -30.91
C SER A 7 -32.83 -51.41 -31.15
N PRO A 8 -32.57 -51.05 -32.41
CA PRO A 8 -31.28 -51.06 -33.10
C PRO A 8 -30.40 -49.84 -32.76
N ILE A 9 -29.12 -49.93 -33.13
CA ILE A 9 -28.10 -48.87 -33.08
C ILE A 9 -28.68 -47.52 -33.56
N ALA A 10 -29.10 -46.67 -32.62
CA ALA A 10 -29.29 -45.26 -32.87
C ALA A 10 -27.90 -44.62 -32.75
N MET A 11 -27.43 -43.92 -33.78
CA MET A 11 -26.24 -43.06 -33.67
C MET A 11 -26.45 -42.11 -32.48
N GLY A 12 -25.78 -42.40 -31.36
CA GLY A 12 -26.29 -42.08 -30.03
C GLY A 12 -26.36 -40.58 -29.73
N LYS A 13 -27.50 -40.15 -29.18
CA LYS A 13 -27.65 -38.90 -28.44
C LYS A 13 -26.63 -38.86 -27.29
N PHE A 14 -25.98 -37.72 -27.07
CA PHE A 14 -25.00 -37.56 -25.99
C PHE A 14 -25.67 -37.77 -24.62
N ILE A 15 -25.11 -38.66 -23.79
CA ILE A 15 -25.58 -38.92 -22.42
C ILE A 15 -24.90 -37.92 -21.48
N ARG A 16 -25.69 -37.08 -20.81
CA ARG A 16 -25.18 -36.04 -19.89
C ARG A 16 -24.89 -36.59 -18.49
N PRO A 17 -23.74 -36.29 -17.88
CA PRO A 17 -23.46 -36.62 -16.48
C PRO A 17 -24.17 -35.68 -15.52
N TYR A 18 -24.41 -36.14 -14.29
CA TYR A 18 -24.76 -35.27 -13.17
C TYR A 18 -23.50 -34.78 -12.47
N LEU A 19 -23.37 -33.48 -12.22
CA LEU A 19 -22.18 -32.87 -11.62
C LEU A 19 -22.44 -32.50 -10.16
N ASN A 20 -21.62 -33.00 -9.23
CA ASN A 20 -21.65 -32.58 -7.83
C ASN A 20 -20.83 -31.30 -7.68
N LEU A 21 -21.52 -30.15 -7.66
CA LEU A 21 -20.90 -28.83 -7.55
C LEU A 21 -20.77 -28.36 -6.09
N GLY A 22 -21.23 -29.12 -5.10
CA GLY A 22 -21.10 -28.75 -3.68
C GLY A 22 -21.89 -27.49 -3.24
N TYR A 23 -22.74 -26.91 -4.09
CA TYR A 23 -23.69 -25.84 -3.74
C TYR A 23 -25.07 -26.38 -3.31
N GLU A 24 -25.39 -27.60 -3.75
CA GLU A 24 -26.58 -28.36 -3.36
C GLU A 24 -26.14 -29.71 -2.74
N ALA A 25 -27.09 -30.51 -2.25
CA ALA A 25 -26.77 -31.84 -1.73
C ALA A 25 -26.23 -32.74 -2.85
N ASP A 26 -25.02 -33.27 -2.65
CA ASP A 26 -24.35 -34.13 -3.62
C ASP A 26 -25.11 -35.45 -3.82
N ARG A 27 -25.15 -35.93 -5.07
CA ARG A 27 -25.73 -37.23 -5.43
C ARG A 27 -24.69 -38.33 -5.34
N PRO A 28 -25.04 -39.54 -4.84
CA PRO A 28 -24.11 -40.67 -4.80
C PRO A 28 -23.59 -41.11 -6.18
N ASP A 29 -24.40 -40.92 -7.23
CA ASP A 29 -24.06 -41.20 -8.63
C ASP A 29 -23.48 -39.99 -9.39
N GLY A 30 -23.26 -38.86 -8.69
CA GLY A 30 -22.74 -37.64 -9.26
C GLY A 30 -21.21 -37.64 -9.42
N ILE A 31 -20.74 -36.87 -10.39
CA ILE A 31 -19.33 -36.70 -10.72
C ILE A 31 -18.70 -35.66 -9.79
N ASN A 32 -17.57 -36.01 -9.16
CA ASN A 32 -16.90 -35.19 -8.14
C ASN A 32 -15.59 -34.55 -8.62
N GLY A 33 -15.08 -34.94 -9.80
CA GLY A 33 -13.89 -34.34 -10.38
C GLY A 33 -13.71 -34.64 -11.87
N LEU A 34 -12.71 -33.99 -12.47
CA LEU A 34 -12.38 -34.14 -13.89
C LEU A 34 -12.09 -35.60 -14.32
N PRO A 35 -11.32 -36.41 -13.57
CA PRO A 35 -11.04 -37.78 -13.97
C PRO A 35 -12.30 -38.66 -14.07
N GLU A 36 -13.22 -38.53 -13.11
CA GLU A 36 -14.52 -39.22 -13.11
C GLU A 36 -15.38 -38.77 -14.31
N LEU A 37 -15.36 -37.47 -14.63
CA LEU A 37 -16.08 -36.93 -15.78
C LEU A 37 -15.59 -37.51 -17.12
N ILE A 38 -14.28 -37.68 -17.26
CA ILE A 38 -13.67 -38.29 -18.45
C ILE A 38 -14.03 -39.78 -18.52
N ALA A 39 -13.90 -40.51 -17.41
CA ALA A 39 -14.26 -41.93 -17.34
C ALA A 39 -15.75 -42.18 -17.64
N PHE A 40 -16.64 -41.31 -17.15
CA PHE A 40 -18.07 -41.35 -17.46
C PHE A 40 -18.30 -41.29 -18.97
N ASN A 41 -17.67 -40.34 -19.66
CA ASN A 41 -17.84 -40.17 -21.10
C ASN A 41 -17.19 -41.29 -21.92
N ALA A 42 -16.08 -41.86 -21.46
CA ALA A 42 -15.51 -43.05 -22.11
C ALA A 42 -16.46 -44.24 -22.05
N ASN A 43 -17.23 -44.39 -20.96
CA ASN A 43 -18.19 -45.50 -20.81
C ASN A 43 -19.52 -45.27 -21.53
N HIS A 44 -20.02 -44.03 -21.56
CA HIS A 44 -21.37 -43.71 -22.04
C HIS A 44 -21.39 -43.06 -23.42
N ASN A 45 -20.31 -42.39 -23.81
CA ASN A 45 -20.17 -41.63 -25.05
C ASN A 45 -18.88 -41.98 -25.85
N PRO A 46 -18.39 -43.25 -25.87
CA PRO A 46 -17.01 -43.58 -26.29
C PRO A 46 -16.62 -43.06 -27.67
N ASP A 47 -17.48 -43.28 -28.66
CA ASP A 47 -17.21 -43.02 -30.08
C ASP A 47 -17.54 -41.57 -30.49
N LEU A 48 -18.07 -40.75 -29.57
CA LEU A 48 -18.37 -39.35 -29.86
C LEU A 48 -17.08 -38.52 -29.86
N VAL A 49 -17.02 -37.52 -30.73
CA VAL A 49 -15.89 -36.60 -30.82
C VAL A 49 -15.88 -35.69 -29.60
N PHE A 50 -14.79 -35.73 -28.85
CA PHE A 50 -14.53 -34.80 -27.76
C PHE A 50 -14.07 -33.45 -28.30
N GLY A 51 -13.10 -33.44 -29.22
CA GLY A 51 -12.60 -32.20 -29.83
C GLY A 51 -11.56 -32.43 -30.93
N ARG A 52 -11.15 -31.34 -31.57
CA ARG A 52 -10.13 -31.30 -32.61
C ARG A 52 -8.97 -30.39 -32.22
N GLN A 53 -7.76 -30.91 -32.31
CA GLN A 53 -6.53 -30.13 -32.16
C GLN A 53 -5.95 -29.83 -33.55
N THR A 54 -5.91 -28.55 -33.93
CA THR A 54 -5.33 -28.13 -35.21
C THR A 54 -3.80 -28.23 -35.16
N ARG A 55 -3.19 -28.71 -36.25
CA ARG A 55 -1.75 -28.77 -36.47
C ARG A 55 -1.24 -27.58 -37.28
N THR A 56 0.07 -27.36 -37.28
CA THR A 56 0.69 -26.22 -37.98
C THR A 56 0.52 -26.24 -39.50
N ASP A 57 0.30 -27.42 -40.09
CA ASP A 57 0.03 -27.60 -41.53
C ASP A 57 -1.44 -27.40 -41.92
N GLY A 58 -2.31 -27.08 -40.94
CA GLY A 58 -3.75 -26.91 -41.15
C GLY A 58 -4.56 -28.20 -41.06
N SER A 59 -3.93 -29.37 -40.96
CA SER A 59 -4.63 -30.62 -40.61
C SER A 59 -5.07 -30.60 -39.15
N PHE A 60 -5.93 -31.53 -38.74
CA PHE A 60 -6.33 -31.67 -37.33
C PHE A 60 -6.21 -33.12 -36.84
N CYS A 61 -5.99 -33.25 -35.53
CA CYS A 61 -6.17 -34.49 -34.81
C CYS A 61 -7.56 -34.48 -34.17
N GLU A 62 -8.43 -35.37 -34.63
CA GLU A 62 -9.73 -35.60 -34.00
C GLU A 62 -9.58 -36.59 -32.85
N ILE A 63 -10.17 -36.27 -31.70
CA ILE A 63 -10.04 -37.04 -30.46
C ILE A 63 -11.45 -37.44 -30.00
N THR A 64 -11.69 -38.73 -29.82
CA THR A 64 -12.93 -39.26 -29.22
C THR A 64 -12.85 -39.29 -27.69
N PHE A 65 -13.99 -39.46 -27.01
CA PHE A 65 -13.98 -39.56 -25.54
C PHE A 65 -13.19 -40.76 -25.02
N VAL A 66 -13.26 -41.92 -25.71
CA VAL A 66 -12.45 -43.08 -25.33
C VAL A 66 -10.95 -42.82 -25.55
N GLN A 67 -10.57 -42.18 -26.66
CA GLN A 67 -9.17 -41.83 -26.93
C GLN A 67 -8.62 -40.84 -25.90
N LEU A 68 -9.42 -39.85 -25.48
CA LEU A 68 -9.05 -38.93 -24.40
C LEU A 68 -8.78 -39.70 -23.10
N HIS A 69 -9.67 -40.61 -22.72
CA HIS A 69 -9.51 -41.40 -21.50
C HIS A 69 -8.23 -42.23 -21.52
N GLU A 70 -8.00 -42.97 -22.60
CA GLU A 70 -6.77 -43.75 -22.78
C GLU A 70 -5.50 -42.87 -22.78
N ALA A 71 -5.56 -41.68 -23.39
CA ALA A 71 -4.45 -40.73 -23.37
C ALA A 71 -4.14 -40.23 -21.96
N VAL A 72 -5.18 -39.98 -21.15
CA VAL A 72 -5.04 -39.64 -19.73
C VAL A 72 -4.43 -40.79 -18.93
N GLU A 73 -4.83 -42.03 -19.18
CA GLU A 73 -4.25 -43.21 -18.53
C GLU A 73 -2.77 -43.39 -18.86
N ARG A 74 -2.40 -43.29 -20.14
CA ARG A 74 -1.00 -43.33 -20.59
C ARG A 74 -0.18 -42.18 -20.01
N CYS A 75 -0.76 -40.98 -19.94
CA CYS A 75 -0.13 -39.82 -19.32
C CYS A 75 0.10 -40.02 -17.81
N SER A 76 -0.88 -40.57 -17.08
CA SER A 76 -0.73 -40.92 -15.66
C SER A 76 0.39 -41.93 -15.45
N ALA A 77 0.48 -42.96 -16.31
CA ALA A 77 1.55 -43.94 -16.25
C ALA A 77 2.94 -43.30 -16.48
N TRP A 78 3.05 -42.41 -17.48
CA TRP A 78 4.28 -41.68 -17.79
C TRP A 78 4.74 -40.74 -16.68
N LEU A 79 3.81 -40.03 -16.04
CA LEU A 79 4.13 -39.12 -14.94
C LEU A 79 4.79 -39.85 -13.75
N VAL A 80 4.36 -41.09 -13.50
CA VAL A 80 4.93 -41.94 -12.44
C VAL A 80 6.24 -42.57 -12.89
N SER A 81 6.30 -43.17 -14.09
CA SER A 81 7.49 -43.88 -14.58
C SER A 81 8.67 -42.95 -14.86
N SER A 82 8.41 -41.73 -15.34
CA SER A 82 9.43 -40.68 -15.52
C SER A 82 9.92 -40.08 -14.20
N GLY A 83 9.26 -40.39 -13.08
CA GLY A 83 9.50 -39.79 -11.78
C GLY A 83 9.19 -38.29 -11.75
N ALA A 84 8.21 -37.83 -12.52
CA ALA A 84 7.70 -36.45 -12.43
C ALA A 84 6.85 -36.26 -11.16
N THR A 85 6.17 -37.32 -10.71
CA THR A 85 5.44 -37.35 -9.44
C THR A 85 5.21 -38.80 -8.98
N THR A 86 4.49 -38.96 -7.87
CA THR A 86 4.09 -40.26 -7.29
C THR A 86 2.57 -40.35 -7.20
N VAL A 87 2.04 -41.57 -7.15
CA VAL A 87 0.61 -41.81 -6.91
C VAL A 87 0.28 -41.51 -5.44
N ARG A 88 -0.76 -40.71 -5.20
CA ARG A 88 -1.28 -40.46 -3.86
C ARG A 88 -2.21 -41.60 -3.43
N LYS A 89 -2.03 -42.12 -2.22
CA LYS A 89 -2.93 -43.10 -1.62
C LYS A 89 -3.89 -42.43 -0.63
N PRO A 90 -5.07 -43.02 -0.38
CA PRO A 90 -5.96 -42.55 0.67
C PRO A 90 -5.23 -42.47 2.02
N GLY A 91 -5.29 -41.31 2.68
CA GLY A 91 -4.62 -41.04 3.96
C GLY A 91 -3.22 -40.42 3.84
N ASP A 92 -2.64 -40.33 2.65
CA ASP A 92 -1.36 -39.65 2.42
C ASP A 92 -1.51 -38.12 2.56
N THR A 93 -0.45 -37.45 2.99
CA THR A 93 -0.36 -35.99 2.90
C THR A 93 -0.35 -35.55 1.44
N PHE A 94 -0.83 -34.33 1.18
CA PHE A 94 -0.82 -33.76 -0.17
C PHE A 94 0.57 -33.84 -0.82
N PRO A 95 0.72 -34.50 -1.98
CA PRO A 95 2.00 -34.51 -2.68
C PRO A 95 2.32 -33.11 -3.18
N LYS A 96 3.61 -32.84 -3.42
CA LYS A 96 4.05 -31.54 -3.93
C LYS A 96 3.44 -31.28 -5.32
N PRO A 97 3.02 -30.04 -5.63
CA PRO A 97 2.44 -29.74 -6.93
C PRO A 97 3.37 -29.98 -8.11
N VAL A 98 2.79 -30.33 -9.25
CA VAL A 98 3.47 -30.36 -10.54
C VAL A 98 3.05 -29.15 -11.37
N GLY A 99 4.02 -28.33 -11.76
CA GLY A 99 3.83 -27.19 -12.65
C GLY A 99 3.67 -27.62 -14.11
N ILE A 100 2.69 -27.08 -14.80
CA ILE A 100 2.51 -27.23 -16.26
C ILE A 100 2.83 -25.89 -16.91
N LEU A 101 3.94 -25.81 -17.65
CA LEU A 101 4.34 -24.63 -18.43
C LEU A 101 4.51 -25.05 -19.90
N LEU A 102 3.41 -25.10 -20.65
CA LEU A 102 3.40 -25.58 -22.03
C LEU A 102 2.79 -24.53 -22.97
N GLY A 103 3.15 -24.59 -24.25
CA GLY A 103 2.34 -23.98 -25.31
C GLY A 103 0.90 -24.49 -25.25
N SER A 104 -0.07 -23.66 -25.64
CA SER A 104 -1.48 -24.01 -25.45
C SER A 104 -2.01 -24.93 -26.53
N ASP A 105 -2.02 -26.23 -26.25
CA ASP A 105 -2.79 -27.26 -26.96
C ASP A 105 -3.44 -28.21 -25.94
N ILE A 106 -4.16 -29.21 -26.43
CA ILE A 106 -4.88 -30.18 -25.60
C ILE A 106 -4.00 -30.94 -24.59
N THR A 107 -2.67 -30.96 -24.77
CA THR A 107 -1.72 -31.59 -23.85
C THR A 107 -1.85 -31.02 -22.42
N ILE A 108 -2.12 -29.72 -22.27
CA ILE A 108 -2.35 -29.10 -20.94
C ILE A 108 -3.51 -29.77 -20.21
N PHE A 109 -4.62 -30.02 -20.93
CA PHE A 109 -5.82 -30.64 -20.34
C PHE A 109 -5.59 -32.12 -20.01
N ILE A 110 -4.84 -32.84 -20.86
CA ILE A 110 -4.43 -34.23 -20.60
C ILE A 110 -3.57 -34.32 -19.33
N PHE A 111 -2.56 -33.45 -19.16
CA PHE A 111 -1.74 -33.43 -17.95
C PHE A 111 -2.55 -33.05 -16.71
N MET A 112 -3.44 -32.06 -16.81
CA MET A 112 -4.31 -31.67 -15.70
C MET A 112 -5.19 -32.85 -15.26
N ALA A 113 -5.83 -33.55 -16.21
CA ALA A 113 -6.63 -34.73 -15.92
C ALA A 113 -5.78 -35.87 -15.35
N ALA A 114 -4.60 -36.14 -15.90
CA ALA A 114 -3.73 -37.23 -15.48
C ALA A 114 -3.14 -37.04 -14.08
N LEU A 115 -2.75 -35.81 -13.72
CA LEU A 115 -2.27 -35.44 -12.39
C LEU A 115 -3.40 -35.55 -11.35
N LEU A 116 -4.59 -35.03 -11.67
CA LEU A 116 -5.75 -35.19 -10.80
C LEU A 116 -6.14 -36.67 -10.66
N ARG A 117 -6.08 -37.45 -11.75
CA ARG A 117 -6.38 -38.89 -11.71
C ARG A 117 -5.48 -39.64 -10.72
N ILE A 118 -4.25 -39.19 -10.48
CA ILE A 118 -3.33 -39.83 -9.52
C ILE A 118 -3.23 -39.11 -8.17
N GLY A 119 -4.10 -38.11 -7.94
CA GLY A 119 -4.17 -37.35 -6.70
C GLY A 119 -3.07 -36.29 -6.52
N THR A 120 -2.36 -35.92 -7.59
CA THR A 120 -1.29 -34.92 -7.55
C THR A 120 -1.82 -33.51 -7.86
N PRO A 121 -1.51 -32.51 -7.03
CA PRO A 121 -1.88 -31.13 -7.30
C PRO A 121 -1.30 -30.58 -8.60
N VAL A 122 -2.13 -29.84 -9.33
CA VAL A 122 -1.77 -29.22 -10.60
C VAL A 122 -1.50 -27.73 -10.38
N LEU A 123 -0.31 -27.26 -10.73
CA LEU A 123 -0.02 -25.83 -10.88
C LEU A 123 -0.05 -25.48 -12.37
N CYS A 124 -1.11 -24.83 -12.84
CA CYS A 124 -1.24 -24.46 -14.24
C CYS A 124 -0.60 -23.08 -14.47
N LEU A 125 0.49 -23.02 -15.25
CA LEU A 125 1.25 -21.81 -15.52
C LEU A 125 1.01 -21.32 -16.95
N SER A 126 0.84 -20.01 -17.10
CA SER A 126 0.80 -19.38 -18.40
C SER A 126 2.16 -19.42 -19.09
N ALA A 127 2.16 -19.82 -20.37
CA ALA A 127 3.34 -19.82 -21.23
C ALA A 127 3.94 -18.43 -21.47
N ARG A 128 3.21 -17.36 -21.10
CA ARG A 128 3.61 -15.96 -21.31
C ARG A 128 4.30 -15.35 -20.09
N LEU A 129 4.35 -16.07 -18.97
CA LEU A 129 5.03 -15.61 -17.77
C LEU A 129 6.54 -15.45 -17.99
N THR A 130 7.11 -14.44 -17.35
CA THR A 130 8.56 -14.25 -17.27
C THR A 130 9.19 -15.32 -16.37
N SER A 131 10.49 -15.56 -16.51
CA SER A 131 11.24 -16.49 -15.64
C SER A 131 11.08 -16.11 -14.16
N VAL A 132 11.17 -14.83 -13.82
CA VAL A 132 10.96 -14.33 -12.44
C VAL A 132 9.56 -14.68 -11.90
N ALA A 133 8.52 -14.50 -12.71
CA ALA A 133 7.15 -14.83 -12.32
C ALA A 133 6.94 -16.33 -12.14
N VAL A 134 7.53 -17.15 -13.01
CA VAL A 134 7.50 -18.61 -12.88
C VAL A 134 8.24 -19.06 -11.62
N ALA A 135 9.46 -18.55 -11.36
CA ALA A 135 10.22 -18.86 -10.15
C ALA A 135 9.43 -18.50 -8.87
N HIS A 136 8.78 -17.33 -8.87
CA HIS A 136 7.93 -16.89 -7.76
C HIS A 136 6.79 -17.89 -7.49
N LEU A 137 6.04 -18.31 -8.52
CA LEU A 137 4.94 -19.26 -8.38
C LEU A 137 5.41 -20.66 -7.96
N LEU A 138 6.52 -21.15 -8.49
CA LEU A 138 7.11 -22.43 -8.10
C LEU A 138 7.52 -22.43 -6.61
N LYS A 139 8.16 -21.35 -6.13
CA LYS A 139 8.53 -21.18 -4.71
C LYS A 139 7.27 -21.09 -3.82
N ALA A 140 6.32 -20.22 -4.19
CA ALA A 140 5.10 -19.99 -3.41
C ALA A 140 4.23 -21.26 -3.26
N THR A 141 4.26 -22.14 -4.25
CA THR A 141 3.49 -23.41 -4.24
C THR A 141 4.31 -24.62 -3.78
N SER A 142 5.62 -24.48 -3.58
CA SER A 142 6.54 -25.59 -3.29
C SER A 142 6.45 -26.72 -4.32
N ALA A 143 6.26 -26.38 -5.60
CA ALA A 143 6.17 -27.35 -6.68
C ALA A 143 7.46 -28.19 -6.77
N SER A 144 7.34 -29.51 -6.95
CA SER A 144 8.50 -30.42 -7.03
C SER A 144 9.02 -30.60 -8.44
N THR A 145 8.17 -30.39 -9.44
CA THR A 145 8.49 -30.65 -10.85
C THR A 145 7.78 -29.64 -11.72
N ILE A 146 8.44 -29.21 -12.80
CA ILE A 146 7.85 -28.42 -13.86
C ILE A 146 7.94 -29.18 -15.18
N LEU A 147 6.79 -29.44 -15.77
CA LEU A 147 6.62 -29.97 -17.11
C LEU A 147 6.70 -28.81 -18.09
N TYR A 148 7.61 -28.89 -19.06
CA TYR A 148 7.78 -27.82 -20.04
C TYR A 148 7.85 -28.34 -21.48
N SER A 149 7.49 -27.49 -22.44
CA SER A 149 7.57 -27.77 -23.87
C SER A 149 8.67 -26.97 -24.55
N SER A 150 8.98 -27.31 -25.81
CA SER A 150 10.00 -26.62 -26.60
C SER A 150 9.70 -25.11 -26.77
N GLN A 151 8.42 -24.73 -26.86
CA GLN A 151 7.97 -23.35 -27.03
C GLN A 151 8.39 -22.41 -25.87
N VAL A 152 8.51 -22.93 -24.65
CA VAL A 152 8.88 -22.14 -23.45
C VAL A 152 10.32 -22.36 -23.01
N SER A 153 11.14 -23.05 -23.82
CA SER A 153 12.51 -23.44 -23.45
C SER A 153 13.42 -22.25 -23.14
N ARG A 154 13.14 -21.07 -23.70
CA ARG A 154 13.87 -19.84 -23.34
C ARG A 154 13.64 -19.48 -21.86
N THR A 155 12.39 -19.40 -21.43
CA THR A 155 12.02 -19.14 -20.04
C THR A 155 12.64 -20.17 -19.08
N ILE A 156 12.68 -21.45 -19.48
CA ILE A 156 13.33 -22.51 -18.69
C ILE A 156 14.85 -22.33 -18.60
N ARG A 157 15.52 -21.98 -19.70
CA ARG A 157 16.97 -21.69 -19.65
C ARG A 157 17.27 -20.48 -18.76
N ASP A 158 16.47 -19.43 -18.85
CA ASP A 158 16.63 -18.23 -18.02
C ASP A 158 16.40 -18.56 -16.53
N LEU A 159 15.44 -19.43 -16.23
CA LEU A 159 15.21 -19.96 -14.87
C LEU A 159 16.39 -20.78 -14.34
N GLN A 160 17.03 -21.58 -15.19
CA GLN A 160 18.16 -22.44 -14.82
C GLN A 160 19.49 -21.68 -14.70
N ALA A 161 19.65 -20.58 -15.44
CA ALA A 161 20.86 -19.77 -15.45
C ALA A 161 20.97 -18.80 -14.26
N ASP A 162 19.86 -18.52 -13.59
CA ASP A 162 19.81 -17.59 -12.47
C ASP A 162 20.33 -18.27 -11.18
N SER A 163 21.59 -18.00 -10.84
CA SER A 163 22.25 -18.53 -9.64
C SER A 163 21.66 -18.06 -8.32
N GLU A 164 20.86 -16.99 -8.32
CA GLU A 164 20.14 -16.52 -7.13
C GLU A 164 18.84 -17.31 -6.88
N ASN A 165 18.39 -18.10 -7.86
CA ASN A 165 17.23 -18.97 -7.74
C ASN A 165 17.65 -20.38 -7.32
N GLU A 166 17.82 -20.62 -6.01
CA GLU A 166 17.85 -21.99 -5.45
C GLU A 166 16.47 -22.67 -5.58
N LEU A 167 16.13 -23.12 -6.79
CA LEU A 167 14.91 -23.86 -7.08
C LEU A 167 15.19 -25.36 -7.00
N ALA A 168 14.73 -26.00 -5.92
CA ALA A 168 14.73 -27.46 -5.78
C ALA A 168 13.60 -28.11 -6.61
N VAL A 169 13.56 -27.82 -7.92
CA VAL A 169 12.51 -28.26 -8.87
C VAL A 169 13.14 -29.11 -9.96
N LYS A 170 12.53 -30.26 -10.26
CA LYS A 170 12.90 -31.07 -11.42
C LYS A 170 12.31 -30.46 -12.69
N PHE A 171 13.16 -30.19 -13.68
CA PHE A 171 12.72 -29.75 -15.01
C PHE A 171 12.54 -30.98 -15.89
N GLN A 172 11.32 -31.20 -16.39
CA GLN A 172 10.97 -32.36 -17.20
C GLN A 172 10.40 -31.92 -18.54
N LEU A 173 11.03 -32.32 -19.64
CA LEU A 173 10.49 -32.11 -20.97
C LEU A 173 9.21 -32.97 -21.12
N ALA A 174 8.11 -32.33 -21.49
CA ALA A 174 6.81 -32.96 -21.63
C ALA A 174 6.66 -33.65 -22.99
N LEU A 175 6.00 -34.81 -22.99
CA LEU A 175 5.47 -35.41 -24.22
C LEU A 175 4.22 -34.63 -24.69
N GLY A 176 4.08 -34.48 -26.01
CA GLY A 176 2.89 -33.86 -26.61
C GLY A 176 1.70 -34.82 -26.67
N TYR A 177 0.50 -34.28 -26.92
CA TYR A 177 -0.72 -35.08 -27.02
C TYR A 177 -0.63 -36.20 -28.06
N GLU A 178 0.11 -36.03 -29.18
CA GLU A 178 0.25 -37.10 -30.18
C GLU A 178 0.91 -38.36 -29.60
N ALA A 179 1.90 -38.20 -28.73
CA ALA A 179 2.54 -39.34 -28.06
C ALA A 179 1.55 -40.07 -27.16
N PHE A 180 0.71 -39.34 -26.41
CA PHE A 180 -0.32 -39.95 -25.57
C PHE A 180 -1.48 -40.54 -26.39
N MET A 181 -1.63 -40.20 -27.66
CA MET A 181 -2.62 -40.81 -28.56
C MET A 181 -2.08 -42.06 -29.27
N ASP A 182 -0.77 -42.28 -29.28
CA ASP A 182 -0.14 -43.43 -29.92
C ASP A 182 0.05 -44.60 -28.92
N PRO A 183 -0.72 -45.69 -29.05
CA PRO A 183 -0.57 -46.85 -28.17
C PRO A 183 0.77 -47.59 -28.34
N GLN A 184 1.48 -47.35 -29.45
CA GLN A 184 2.79 -47.97 -29.75
C GLN A 184 3.97 -47.08 -29.36
N HIS A 185 3.73 -45.93 -28.73
CA HIS A 185 4.81 -45.02 -28.37
C HIS A 185 5.86 -45.72 -27.47
N PRO A 186 7.17 -45.68 -27.81
CA PRO A 186 8.19 -46.46 -27.12
C PRO A 186 8.27 -46.23 -25.61
N GLU A 187 8.09 -44.98 -25.16
CA GLU A 187 8.11 -44.62 -23.72
C GLU A 187 6.84 -45.04 -22.95
N LEU A 188 5.76 -45.42 -23.64
CA LEU A 188 4.44 -45.67 -23.05
C LEU A 188 3.99 -47.14 -23.17
N SER A 189 4.50 -47.87 -24.17
CA SER A 189 4.07 -49.22 -24.54
C SER A 189 4.16 -50.29 -23.43
N THR A 190 4.94 -50.05 -22.37
CA THR A 190 5.15 -50.96 -21.24
C THR A 190 4.63 -50.41 -19.90
N ALA A 191 4.07 -49.19 -19.89
CA ALA A 191 3.64 -48.52 -18.67
C ALA A 191 2.19 -48.87 -18.32
N SER A 192 1.95 -49.32 -17.09
CA SER A 192 0.60 -49.59 -16.58
C SER A 192 0.03 -48.35 -15.88
N ALA A 193 -1.21 -48.00 -16.20
CA ALA A 193 -1.89 -46.88 -15.57
C ALA A 193 -2.13 -47.18 -14.08
N PRO A 194 -1.78 -46.26 -13.17
CA PRO A 194 -2.09 -46.42 -11.75
C PRO A 194 -3.60 -46.43 -11.51
N GLU A 195 -4.06 -46.90 -10.35
CA GLU A 195 -5.48 -46.76 -9.95
C GLU A 195 -5.86 -45.28 -9.75
N PRO A 196 -7.08 -44.87 -10.10
CA PRO A 196 -7.52 -43.49 -9.95
C PRO A 196 -7.73 -43.12 -8.47
N TYR A 197 -7.31 -41.92 -8.11
CA TYR A 197 -7.59 -41.32 -6.80
C TYR A 197 -9.06 -40.86 -6.75
N VAL A 198 -9.74 -41.18 -5.66
CA VAL A 198 -11.16 -40.81 -5.45
C VAL A 198 -11.22 -39.54 -4.62
N TYR A 199 -11.82 -38.49 -5.19
CA TYR A 199 -11.98 -37.20 -4.54
C TYR A 199 -13.27 -37.12 -3.73
N THR A 200 -13.28 -36.26 -2.71
CA THR A 200 -14.51 -35.75 -2.10
C THR A 200 -14.62 -34.25 -2.42
N VAL A 201 -15.82 -33.77 -2.77
CA VAL A 201 -16.07 -32.44 -3.35
C VAL A 201 -15.62 -31.30 -2.43
N GLN A 202 -15.67 -31.49 -1.11
CA GLN A 202 -15.54 -30.40 -0.11
C GLN A 202 -14.18 -30.29 0.61
N HIS A 203 -13.22 -31.21 0.46
CA HIS A 203 -12.12 -31.34 1.44
C HIS A 203 -10.68 -31.22 0.92
N GLU A 204 -10.45 -30.76 -0.32
CA GLU A 204 -9.12 -30.82 -0.94
C GLU A 204 -8.70 -29.51 -1.64
N LEU A 205 -8.79 -28.39 -0.92
CA LEU A 205 -8.30 -27.09 -1.40
C LEU A 205 -6.81 -27.17 -1.77
N GLY A 206 -6.49 -26.82 -3.02
CA GLY A 206 -5.13 -26.87 -3.56
C GLY A 206 -4.86 -28.01 -4.53
N ALA A 207 -5.85 -28.86 -4.84
CA ALA A 207 -5.75 -29.85 -5.91
C ALA A 207 -5.55 -29.22 -7.30
N VAL A 208 -6.14 -28.04 -7.52
CA VAL A 208 -5.92 -27.21 -8.70
C VAL A 208 -5.40 -25.86 -8.25
N ILE A 209 -4.31 -25.40 -8.84
CA ILE A 209 -3.69 -24.12 -8.54
C ILE A 209 -3.57 -23.35 -9.84
N MET A 210 -4.36 -22.28 -9.95
CA MET A 210 -4.26 -21.29 -11.01
C MET A 210 -3.44 -20.10 -10.50
N HIS A 211 -3.18 -19.10 -11.34
CA HIS A 211 -2.56 -17.86 -10.89
C HIS A 211 -3.34 -16.63 -11.34
N SER A 212 -3.21 -15.54 -10.59
CA SER A 212 -3.67 -14.23 -11.04
C SER A 212 -2.73 -13.64 -12.10
N SER A 213 -3.21 -12.69 -12.90
CA SER A 213 -2.47 -12.07 -13.99
C SER A 213 -1.50 -10.96 -13.55
N GLY A 214 -1.38 -10.68 -12.24
CA GLY A 214 -0.35 -9.78 -11.70
C GLY A 214 -0.52 -8.29 -12.00
N THR A 215 -1.74 -7.76 -12.16
CA THR A 215 -1.95 -6.33 -12.52
C THR A 215 -1.36 -5.30 -11.54
N THR A 216 -1.01 -5.73 -10.31
CA THR A 216 -0.43 -4.90 -9.24
C THR A 216 0.98 -5.36 -8.78
N GLY A 217 1.57 -6.38 -9.42
CA GLY A 217 2.87 -6.97 -9.08
C GLY A 217 3.05 -8.42 -9.54
N LEU A 218 3.88 -9.21 -8.86
CA LEU A 218 4.08 -10.63 -9.23
C LEU A 218 2.77 -11.43 -9.11
N PRO A 219 2.53 -12.41 -10.02
CA PRO A 219 1.32 -13.22 -10.00
C PRO A 219 1.21 -14.05 -8.74
N LYS A 220 0.00 -14.21 -8.20
CA LYS A 220 -0.24 -14.96 -6.96
C LYS A 220 -0.89 -16.32 -7.28
N PRO A 221 -0.52 -17.41 -6.58
CA PRO A 221 -1.22 -18.68 -6.71
C PRO A 221 -2.62 -18.58 -6.09
N ILE A 222 -3.60 -19.17 -6.76
CA ILE A 222 -4.99 -19.25 -6.33
C ILE A 222 -5.33 -20.74 -6.23
N TYR A 223 -5.65 -21.17 -5.01
CA TYR A 223 -5.87 -22.56 -4.67
C TYR A 223 -7.36 -22.90 -4.81
N HIS A 224 -7.63 -24.02 -5.48
CA HIS A 224 -8.97 -24.48 -5.79
C HIS A 224 -9.15 -25.95 -5.41
N ALA A 225 -10.37 -26.32 -5.04
CA ALA A 225 -10.79 -27.70 -4.87
C ALA A 225 -10.93 -28.41 -6.24
N PRO A 226 -10.95 -29.75 -6.28
CA PRO A 226 -11.13 -30.51 -7.53
C PRO A 226 -12.37 -30.11 -8.34
N ALA A 227 -13.46 -29.75 -7.64
CA ALA A 227 -14.73 -29.37 -8.25
C ALA A 227 -14.71 -28.03 -9.00
N TYR A 228 -13.65 -27.22 -8.85
CA TYR A 228 -13.46 -25.99 -9.63
C TYR A 228 -13.53 -26.20 -11.14
N ILE A 229 -12.97 -27.32 -11.64
CA ILE A 229 -13.06 -27.66 -13.07
C ILE A 229 -14.50 -28.02 -13.48
N LEU A 230 -15.25 -28.69 -12.59
CA LEU A 230 -16.67 -29.00 -12.83
C LEU A 230 -17.52 -27.74 -12.89
N GLY A 231 -17.12 -26.67 -12.19
CA GLY A 231 -17.74 -25.36 -12.31
C GLY A 231 -17.78 -24.84 -13.74
N TYR A 232 -16.73 -25.09 -14.55
CA TYR A 232 -16.72 -24.77 -15.98
C TYR A 232 -17.57 -25.74 -16.81
N ALA A 233 -17.60 -27.03 -16.44
CA ALA A 233 -18.44 -28.02 -17.09
C ALA A 233 -19.94 -27.70 -16.95
N ALA A 234 -20.36 -27.14 -15.81
CA ALA A 234 -21.73 -26.69 -15.56
C ALA A 234 -22.05 -25.29 -16.15
N CYS A 235 -21.09 -24.61 -16.78
CA CYS A 235 -21.22 -23.22 -17.20
C CYS A 235 -22.00 -23.04 -18.52
N HIS A 236 -23.22 -23.55 -18.59
CA HIS A 236 -24.07 -23.42 -19.78
C HIS A 236 -25.57 -23.31 -19.46
N GLU A 237 -26.31 -22.67 -20.35
CA GLU A 237 -27.78 -22.70 -20.43
C GLU A 237 -28.23 -23.04 -21.85
N LEU A 238 -27.51 -23.96 -22.51
CA LEU A 238 -27.85 -24.48 -23.83
C LEU A 238 -28.89 -25.61 -23.74
N ALA A 239 -29.94 -25.50 -24.56
CA ALA A 239 -30.99 -26.51 -24.67
C ALA A 239 -30.43 -27.83 -25.18
N GLU A 240 -31.00 -28.97 -24.76
CA GLU A 240 -30.65 -30.26 -25.38
C GLU A 240 -30.92 -30.22 -26.88
N PRO A 241 -29.90 -30.45 -27.73
CA PRO A 241 -30.09 -30.44 -29.17
C PRO A 241 -30.93 -31.66 -29.59
N SER A 242 -31.70 -31.52 -30.66
CA SER A 242 -32.39 -32.65 -31.30
C SER A 242 -31.40 -33.65 -31.90
N ASP A 243 -30.29 -33.13 -32.43
CA ASP A 243 -29.12 -33.88 -32.93
C ASP A 243 -27.89 -33.55 -32.07
N ARG A 244 -26.68 -33.52 -32.65
CA ARG A 244 -25.46 -33.07 -31.96
C ARG A 244 -25.26 -31.58 -32.13
N TYR A 245 -24.59 -30.94 -31.17
CA TYR A 245 -24.09 -29.59 -31.39
C TYR A 245 -23.02 -29.59 -32.49
N GLY A 246 -22.96 -28.54 -33.31
CA GLY A 246 -21.81 -28.28 -34.17
C GLY A 246 -20.57 -27.84 -33.38
N TYR A 247 -19.44 -27.73 -34.07
CA TYR A 247 -18.17 -27.38 -33.43
C TYR A 247 -18.18 -25.95 -32.85
N ASN A 248 -17.52 -25.80 -31.71
CA ASN A 248 -17.16 -24.52 -31.11
C ASN A 248 -15.68 -24.21 -31.35
N VAL A 249 -15.35 -23.11 -32.02
CA VAL A 249 -13.95 -22.68 -32.17
C VAL A 249 -13.54 -21.89 -30.93
N SER A 250 -12.46 -22.31 -30.26
CA SER A 250 -11.92 -21.59 -29.10
C SER A 250 -10.55 -21.03 -29.44
N THR A 251 -10.40 -19.71 -29.31
CA THR A 251 -9.08 -19.03 -29.44
C THR A 251 -8.39 -18.87 -28.09
N LEU A 252 -8.95 -19.45 -27.03
CA LEU A 252 -8.57 -19.20 -25.64
C LEU A 252 -7.52 -20.20 -25.17
N PRO A 253 -6.43 -19.76 -24.54
CA PRO A 253 -5.42 -20.67 -24.02
C PRO A 253 -5.93 -21.55 -22.87
N LEU A 254 -5.53 -22.82 -22.84
CA LEU A 254 -5.95 -23.79 -21.83
C LEU A 254 -5.29 -23.60 -20.45
N TYR A 255 -4.23 -22.78 -20.36
CA TYR A 255 -3.70 -22.31 -19.09
C TYR A 255 -4.49 -21.14 -18.47
N HIS A 256 -5.59 -20.72 -19.11
CA HIS A 256 -6.51 -19.70 -18.59
C HIS A 256 -7.88 -20.33 -18.31
N GLY A 257 -8.53 -19.93 -17.21
CA GLY A 257 -9.83 -20.50 -16.81
C GLY A 257 -10.91 -20.42 -17.90
N PHE A 258 -10.97 -19.31 -18.65
CA PHE A 258 -11.90 -19.18 -19.79
C PHE A 258 -11.65 -20.23 -20.90
N GLY A 259 -10.40 -20.63 -21.12
CA GLY A 259 -10.06 -21.68 -22.09
C GLY A 259 -10.56 -23.05 -21.68
N LEU A 260 -10.70 -23.32 -20.37
CA LEU A 260 -11.21 -24.60 -19.85
C LEU A 260 -12.68 -24.85 -20.18
N LEU A 261 -13.46 -23.84 -20.60
CA LEU A 261 -14.85 -24.03 -21.02
C LEU A 261 -14.98 -24.97 -22.22
N ALA A 262 -14.13 -24.82 -23.24
CA ALA A 262 -14.21 -25.64 -24.44
C ALA A 262 -14.14 -27.16 -24.14
N PRO A 263 -13.09 -27.67 -23.46
CA PRO A 263 -13.02 -29.08 -23.13
C PRO A 263 -14.04 -29.52 -22.07
N THR A 264 -14.39 -28.68 -21.10
CA THR A 264 -15.35 -29.08 -20.07
C THR A 264 -16.81 -29.11 -20.56
N LEU A 265 -17.20 -28.22 -21.49
CA LEU A 265 -18.51 -28.26 -22.15
C LEU A 265 -18.64 -29.43 -23.12
N ALA A 266 -17.55 -29.84 -23.77
CA ALA A 266 -17.54 -31.10 -24.52
C ALA A 266 -17.85 -32.28 -23.61
N LEU A 267 -17.25 -32.34 -22.41
CA LEU A 267 -17.46 -33.40 -21.44
C LEU A 267 -18.84 -33.37 -20.74
N SER A 268 -19.47 -32.21 -20.57
CA SER A 268 -20.77 -32.12 -19.86
C SER A 268 -21.98 -32.18 -20.77
N ILE A 269 -21.89 -31.61 -21.97
CA ILE A 269 -23.04 -31.49 -22.88
C ILE A 269 -22.77 -31.95 -24.31
N GLY A 270 -21.56 -32.43 -24.61
CA GLY A 270 -21.19 -32.89 -25.96
C GLY A 270 -20.98 -31.75 -26.95
N LEU A 271 -20.62 -30.54 -26.49
CA LEU A 271 -20.24 -29.42 -27.36
C LEU A 271 -18.78 -29.54 -27.77
N SER A 272 -18.50 -30.32 -28.83
CA SER A 272 -17.14 -30.53 -29.34
C SER A 272 -16.49 -29.22 -29.79
N PHE A 273 -15.18 -29.11 -29.64
CA PHE A 273 -14.45 -27.87 -29.90
C PHE A 273 -13.29 -28.03 -30.88
N VAL A 274 -12.77 -26.91 -31.36
CA VAL A 274 -11.56 -26.82 -32.18
C VAL A 274 -10.56 -25.88 -31.50
N LEU A 275 -9.34 -26.35 -31.28
CA LEU A 275 -8.22 -25.55 -30.75
C LEU A 275 -7.20 -25.20 -31.84
N PRO A 276 -6.58 -24.01 -31.78
CA PRO A 276 -5.46 -23.65 -32.64
C PRO A 276 -4.19 -24.44 -32.26
N PRO A 277 -3.16 -24.48 -33.14
CA PRO A 277 -1.87 -25.06 -32.81
C PRO A 277 -1.16 -24.29 -31.67
N ALA A 278 -0.45 -24.99 -30.78
CA ALA A 278 0.27 -24.38 -29.66
C ALA A 278 1.31 -23.32 -30.07
N SER A 279 1.85 -23.40 -31.29
CA SER A 279 2.85 -22.48 -31.83
C SER A 279 2.26 -21.25 -32.53
N THR A 280 0.94 -21.15 -32.65
CA THR A 280 0.28 -20.10 -33.43
C THR A 280 -0.54 -19.19 -32.53
N ILE A 281 -0.26 -17.89 -32.59
CA ILE A 281 -1.12 -16.88 -31.97
C ILE A 281 -2.35 -16.70 -32.87
N PRO A 282 -3.58 -16.86 -32.34
CA PRO A 282 -4.79 -16.64 -33.13
C PRO A 282 -4.86 -15.22 -33.71
N THR A 283 -5.29 -15.13 -34.96
CA THR A 283 -5.49 -13.90 -35.73
C THR A 283 -6.82 -13.98 -36.48
N ALA A 284 -7.29 -12.88 -37.07
CA ALA A 284 -8.48 -12.88 -37.93
C ALA A 284 -8.43 -13.99 -38.98
N ARG A 285 -7.35 -14.03 -39.77
CA ARG A 285 -7.16 -15.01 -40.85
C ARG A 285 -7.23 -16.46 -40.36
N THR A 286 -6.51 -16.78 -39.29
CA THR A 286 -6.44 -18.17 -38.77
C THR A 286 -7.76 -18.59 -38.10
N THR A 287 -8.43 -17.66 -37.44
CA THR A 287 -9.73 -17.88 -36.79
C THR A 287 -10.84 -18.08 -37.82
N LEU A 288 -10.93 -17.22 -38.84
CA LEU A 288 -11.90 -17.35 -39.94
C LEU A 288 -11.70 -18.65 -40.71
N ALA A 289 -10.45 -19.05 -40.99
CA ALA A 289 -10.16 -20.33 -41.62
C ALA A 289 -10.63 -21.51 -40.76
N ALA A 290 -10.38 -21.49 -39.45
CA ALA A 290 -10.84 -22.53 -38.54
C ALA A 290 -12.37 -22.64 -38.47
N LEU A 291 -13.08 -21.50 -38.44
CA LEU A 291 -14.54 -21.43 -38.46
C LEU A 291 -15.11 -22.04 -39.75
N LYS A 292 -14.55 -21.67 -40.92
CA LYS A 292 -14.99 -22.18 -42.24
C LYS A 292 -14.73 -23.69 -42.36
N VAL A 293 -13.49 -24.14 -42.13
CA VAL A 293 -13.07 -25.54 -42.34
C VAL A 293 -13.80 -26.53 -41.44
N ASN A 294 -14.16 -26.12 -40.23
CA ASN A 294 -14.84 -26.99 -39.27
C ASN A 294 -16.36 -26.78 -39.24
N GLU A 295 -16.92 -25.95 -40.13
CA GLU A 295 -18.35 -25.61 -40.15
C GLU A 295 -18.87 -25.24 -38.75
N ALA A 296 -18.09 -24.41 -38.06
CA ALA A 296 -18.32 -24.09 -36.67
C ALA A 296 -19.65 -23.36 -36.48
N GLN A 297 -20.34 -23.66 -35.38
CA GLN A 297 -21.62 -23.06 -35.03
C GLN A 297 -21.50 -22.07 -33.87
N SER A 298 -20.38 -22.03 -33.18
CA SER A 298 -20.14 -21.10 -32.08
C SER A 298 -18.66 -20.82 -31.90
N MET A 299 -18.36 -19.76 -31.14
CA MET A 299 -17.00 -19.35 -30.88
C MET A 299 -16.83 -18.82 -29.46
N LEU A 300 -15.71 -19.19 -28.81
CA LEU A 300 -15.24 -18.59 -27.56
C LEU A 300 -13.96 -17.80 -27.85
N SER A 301 -13.98 -16.49 -27.58
CA SER A 301 -12.85 -15.63 -27.95
C SER A 301 -12.73 -14.38 -27.10
N VAL A 302 -11.76 -13.54 -27.44
CA VAL A 302 -11.48 -12.25 -26.80
C VAL A 302 -11.84 -11.10 -27.75
N PRO A 303 -12.19 -9.91 -27.23
CA PRO A 303 -12.59 -8.77 -28.07
C PRO A 303 -11.57 -8.39 -29.16
N SER A 304 -10.26 -8.49 -28.88
CA SER A 304 -9.21 -8.12 -29.84
C SER A 304 -9.23 -8.95 -31.13
N ILE A 305 -9.69 -10.21 -31.07
CA ILE A 305 -9.81 -11.05 -32.27
C ILE A 305 -10.99 -10.60 -33.12
N LEU A 306 -12.10 -10.17 -32.49
CA LEU A 306 -13.27 -9.65 -33.18
C LEU A 306 -12.97 -8.30 -33.85
N GLU A 307 -12.20 -7.45 -33.19
CA GLU A 307 -11.69 -6.20 -33.77
C GLU A 307 -10.76 -6.45 -34.96
N ASP A 308 -9.84 -7.42 -34.85
CA ASP A 308 -8.97 -7.83 -35.97
C ASP A 308 -9.80 -8.38 -37.15
N ILE A 309 -10.85 -9.17 -36.89
CA ILE A 309 -11.74 -9.69 -37.93
C ILE A 309 -12.54 -8.56 -38.60
N LEU A 310 -13.09 -7.63 -37.83
CA LEU A 310 -13.85 -6.50 -38.35
C LEU A 310 -12.99 -5.60 -39.24
N ASN A 311 -11.72 -5.40 -38.88
CA ASN A 311 -10.76 -4.60 -39.63
C ASN A 311 -10.07 -5.38 -40.78
N SER A 312 -10.37 -6.66 -40.94
CA SER A 312 -9.76 -7.48 -41.99
C SER A 312 -10.36 -7.19 -43.37
N SER A 313 -9.59 -7.42 -44.43
CA SER A 313 -10.03 -7.29 -45.82
C SER A 313 -10.76 -8.53 -46.37
N ASP A 314 -11.09 -9.53 -45.52
CA ASP A 314 -11.82 -10.73 -45.95
C ASP A 314 -13.31 -10.39 -46.16
N PRO A 315 -13.82 -10.48 -47.40
CA PRO A 315 -15.20 -10.09 -47.71
C PRO A 315 -16.24 -10.98 -47.04
N ASP A 316 -15.87 -12.19 -46.63
CA ASP A 316 -16.79 -13.15 -45.99
C ASP A 316 -16.80 -13.01 -44.45
N ALA A 317 -15.89 -12.23 -43.86
CA ALA A 317 -15.63 -12.17 -42.42
C ALA A 317 -16.93 -12.06 -41.60
N ILE A 318 -17.75 -11.07 -41.91
CA ILE A 318 -19.02 -10.78 -41.24
C ILE A 318 -20.05 -11.89 -41.47
N ALA A 319 -20.14 -12.41 -42.70
CA ALA A 319 -21.10 -13.46 -43.04
C ALA A 319 -20.85 -14.73 -42.21
N ILE A 320 -19.58 -15.06 -41.96
CA ILE A 320 -19.17 -16.18 -41.09
C ILE A 320 -19.53 -15.89 -39.64
N LEU A 321 -19.21 -14.69 -39.11
CA LEU A 321 -19.56 -14.36 -37.73
C LEU A 321 -21.08 -14.38 -37.48
N LYS A 322 -21.86 -13.97 -38.49
CA LYS A 322 -23.32 -13.96 -38.44
C LYS A 322 -23.94 -15.36 -38.48
N SER A 323 -23.29 -16.33 -39.12
CA SER A 323 -23.80 -17.71 -39.19
C SER A 323 -23.72 -18.43 -37.84
N LEU A 324 -22.88 -17.95 -36.92
CA LEU A 324 -22.73 -18.52 -35.59
C LEU A 324 -24.00 -18.33 -34.74
N ASN A 325 -24.26 -19.31 -33.88
CA ASN A 325 -25.33 -19.30 -32.89
C ASN A 325 -25.04 -18.32 -31.76
N PHE A 326 -23.77 -18.21 -31.37
CA PHE A 326 -23.27 -17.23 -30.42
C PHE A 326 -21.75 -17.06 -30.56
N ILE A 327 -21.26 -15.89 -30.14
CA ILE A 327 -19.85 -15.61 -29.93
C ILE A 327 -19.71 -15.16 -28.47
N ALA A 328 -19.18 -16.03 -27.62
CA ALA A 328 -18.90 -15.68 -26.23
C ALA A 328 -17.59 -14.90 -26.15
N ILE A 329 -17.68 -13.64 -25.74
CA ILE A 329 -16.55 -12.73 -25.61
C ILE A 329 -16.29 -12.46 -24.13
N GLY A 330 -15.02 -12.51 -23.72
CA GLY A 330 -14.65 -12.27 -22.33
C GLY A 330 -13.16 -12.11 -22.12
N GLY A 331 -12.76 -11.88 -20.88
CA GLY A 331 -11.36 -11.68 -20.50
C GLY A 331 -10.86 -10.23 -20.66
N ALA A 332 -11.55 -9.39 -21.42
CA ALA A 332 -11.32 -7.95 -21.56
C ALA A 332 -12.64 -7.24 -21.91
N PRO A 333 -12.79 -5.93 -21.63
CA PRO A 333 -13.92 -5.14 -22.13
C PRO A 333 -13.86 -5.01 -23.66
N MET A 334 -15.03 -4.97 -24.31
CA MET A 334 -15.13 -4.74 -25.75
C MET A 334 -15.39 -3.26 -26.05
N LYS A 335 -14.73 -2.72 -27.10
CA LYS A 335 -14.99 -1.38 -27.63
C LYS A 335 -16.44 -1.28 -28.12
N GLU A 336 -17.10 -0.19 -27.76
CA GLU A 336 -18.53 0.06 -28.03
C GLU A 336 -18.76 0.18 -29.54
N SER A 337 -17.92 0.95 -30.23
CA SER A 337 -17.94 1.09 -31.69
C SER A 337 -17.83 -0.25 -32.44
N VAL A 338 -16.96 -1.16 -31.98
CA VAL A 338 -16.77 -2.48 -32.61
C VAL A 338 -17.99 -3.38 -32.37
N ALA A 339 -18.48 -3.44 -31.13
CA ALA A 339 -19.65 -4.25 -30.80
C ALA A 339 -20.93 -3.75 -31.48
N GLU A 340 -21.15 -2.44 -31.53
CA GLU A 340 -22.29 -1.82 -32.24
C GLU A 340 -22.28 -2.18 -33.72
N GLN A 341 -21.13 -2.09 -34.41
CA GLN A 341 -21.02 -2.46 -35.82
C GLN A 341 -21.34 -3.95 -36.05
N LEU A 342 -20.81 -4.84 -35.22
CA LEU A 342 -21.05 -6.27 -35.33
C LEU A 342 -22.52 -6.62 -35.07
N VAL A 343 -23.11 -6.08 -34.01
CA VAL A 343 -24.52 -6.31 -33.65
C VAL A 343 -25.46 -5.73 -34.70
N ALA A 344 -25.18 -4.54 -35.23
CA ALA A 344 -25.95 -3.93 -36.31
C ALA A 344 -25.97 -4.80 -37.59
N GLN A 345 -24.92 -5.59 -37.82
CA GLN A 345 -24.83 -6.53 -38.94
C GLN A 345 -25.49 -7.89 -38.64
N GLY A 346 -25.95 -8.10 -37.41
CA GLY A 346 -26.66 -9.28 -36.94
C GLY A 346 -25.76 -10.34 -36.28
N VAL A 347 -24.54 -9.99 -35.88
CA VAL A 347 -23.64 -10.89 -35.13
C VAL A 347 -24.15 -11.05 -33.70
N LYS A 348 -24.22 -12.30 -33.22
CA LYS A 348 -24.79 -12.66 -31.92
C LYS A 348 -23.72 -12.69 -30.83
N LEU A 349 -23.39 -11.52 -30.28
CA LEU A 349 -22.44 -11.40 -29.18
C LEU A 349 -23.05 -11.85 -27.86
N LEU A 350 -22.31 -12.64 -27.08
CA LEU A 350 -22.62 -13.03 -25.72
C LEU A 350 -21.54 -12.49 -24.79
N ASN A 351 -21.91 -11.60 -23.86
CA ASN A 351 -20.97 -11.06 -22.89
C ASN A 351 -20.69 -12.08 -21.78
N HIS A 352 -19.47 -12.59 -21.77
CA HIS A 352 -19.02 -13.62 -20.85
C HIS A 352 -18.02 -13.04 -19.84
N TRP A 353 -18.19 -13.40 -18.58
CA TRP A 353 -17.40 -12.85 -17.48
C TRP A 353 -17.05 -13.91 -16.44
N GLY A 354 -15.92 -13.71 -15.76
CA GLY A 354 -15.43 -14.60 -14.73
C GLY A 354 -14.22 -14.02 -14.00
N ALA A 355 -13.94 -14.57 -12.84
CA ALA A 355 -12.75 -14.30 -12.04
C ALA A 355 -12.04 -15.63 -11.77
N THR A 356 -10.70 -15.63 -11.67
CA THR A 356 -9.97 -16.88 -11.42
C THR A 356 -10.43 -17.52 -10.10
N GLU A 357 -10.75 -16.70 -9.10
CA GLU A 357 -11.14 -17.12 -7.76
C GLU A 357 -12.49 -17.86 -7.71
N ILE A 358 -13.48 -17.44 -8.50
CA ILE A 358 -14.84 -18.03 -8.50
C ILE A 358 -15.09 -18.93 -9.73
N GLY A 359 -14.35 -18.73 -10.82
CA GLY A 359 -14.61 -19.35 -12.13
C GLY A 359 -15.48 -18.49 -13.05
N ALA A 360 -16.18 -19.12 -13.98
CA ALA A 360 -17.04 -18.45 -14.95
C ALA A 360 -18.39 -18.07 -14.32
N ILE A 361 -18.70 -16.77 -14.34
CA ILE A 361 -19.84 -16.14 -13.65
C ILE A 361 -21.06 -16.00 -14.56
N ALA A 362 -20.87 -15.91 -15.88
CA ALA A 362 -21.95 -15.90 -16.87
C ALA A 362 -21.98 -17.24 -17.62
N PRO A 363 -23.16 -17.86 -17.85
CA PRO A 363 -23.22 -19.14 -18.55
C PRO A 363 -23.04 -18.97 -20.06
N VAL A 364 -22.51 -20.00 -20.72
CA VAL A 364 -22.55 -20.11 -22.19
C VAL A 364 -23.97 -20.42 -22.64
N ARG A 365 -24.54 -19.56 -23.49
CA ARG A 365 -25.91 -19.69 -23.99
C ARG A 365 -26.08 -19.01 -25.33
N CYS A 366 -27.13 -19.36 -26.06
CA CYS A 366 -27.59 -18.51 -27.15
C CYS A 366 -28.14 -17.20 -26.56
N PRO A 367 -27.69 -16.03 -27.05
CA PRO A 367 -28.30 -14.75 -26.71
C PRO A 367 -29.83 -14.80 -26.95
N PRO A 368 -30.67 -14.38 -25.99
CA PRO A 368 -32.10 -14.25 -26.22
C PRO A 368 -32.39 -13.20 -27.32
N PRO A 369 -33.60 -13.19 -27.91
CA PRO A 369 -34.04 -12.08 -28.75
C PRO A 369 -33.87 -10.75 -28.01
N ASP A 370 -33.43 -9.72 -28.73
CA ASP A 370 -33.18 -8.36 -28.20
C ASP A 370 -32.15 -8.30 -27.06
N TYR A 371 -31.24 -9.27 -26.98
CA TYR A 371 -30.17 -9.27 -25.99
C TYR A 371 -29.23 -8.07 -26.17
N ASP A 372 -29.14 -7.26 -25.11
CA ASP A 372 -28.18 -6.17 -25.02
C ASP A 372 -26.83 -6.71 -24.52
N TRP A 373 -25.83 -6.70 -25.41
CA TRP A 373 -24.47 -7.17 -25.14
C TRP A 373 -23.77 -6.40 -24.01
N HIS A 374 -24.23 -5.19 -23.66
CA HIS A 374 -23.70 -4.44 -22.53
C HIS A 374 -23.93 -5.12 -21.18
N TYR A 375 -24.94 -5.98 -21.08
CA TYR A 375 -25.33 -6.61 -19.82
C TYR A 375 -25.09 -8.12 -19.86
N LEU A 376 -24.41 -8.63 -18.83
CA LEU A 376 -24.27 -10.07 -18.61
C LEU A 376 -25.43 -10.59 -17.74
N ILE A 377 -25.74 -11.86 -17.89
CA ILE A 377 -26.72 -12.58 -17.08
C ILE A 377 -25.94 -13.53 -16.16
N PRO A 378 -25.89 -13.27 -14.84
CA PRO A 378 -25.16 -14.14 -13.92
C PRO A 378 -25.79 -15.53 -13.81
N ARG A 379 -24.93 -16.52 -13.58
CA ARG A 379 -25.31 -17.89 -13.24
C ARG A 379 -26.11 -17.94 -11.94
N LYS A 380 -27.08 -18.86 -11.89
CA LYS A 380 -27.95 -19.06 -10.71
C LYS A 380 -27.47 -20.21 -9.81
N ASP A 381 -26.60 -21.06 -10.31
CA ASP A 381 -26.10 -22.29 -9.67
C ASP A 381 -24.80 -22.08 -8.86
N LEU A 382 -24.28 -20.85 -8.78
CA LEU A 382 -23.04 -20.51 -8.07
C LEU A 382 -23.24 -19.73 -6.76
N GLY A 383 -24.49 -19.62 -6.27
CA GLY A 383 -24.79 -18.89 -5.03
C GLY A 383 -24.34 -17.42 -5.03
N LEU A 384 -24.37 -16.77 -6.19
CA LEU A 384 -23.86 -15.40 -6.34
C LEU A 384 -24.80 -14.37 -5.69
N GLU A 385 -24.21 -13.44 -4.95
CA GLU A 385 -24.94 -12.36 -4.26
C GLU A 385 -24.58 -11.00 -4.87
N VAL A 386 -25.60 -10.22 -5.24
CA VAL A 386 -25.44 -8.86 -5.76
C VAL A 386 -25.81 -7.86 -4.67
N VAL A 387 -24.82 -7.20 -4.09
CA VAL A 387 -24.97 -6.34 -2.91
C VAL A 387 -24.79 -4.86 -3.28
N PRO A 388 -25.71 -3.95 -2.89
CA PRO A 388 -25.53 -2.51 -3.10
C PRO A 388 -24.37 -1.97 -2.26
N LEU A 389 -23.61 -1.02 -2.80
CA LEU A 389 -22.54 -0.37 -2.03
C LEU A 389 -23.07 0.67 -1.03
N ASP A 390 -24.14 1.38 -1.40
CA ASP A 390 -24.90 2.26 -0.51
C ASP A 390 -26.39 1.88 -0.58
N PRO A 391 -26.93 1.16 0.42
CA PRO A 391 -28.32 0.76 0.44
C PRO A 391 -29.33 1.94 0.47
N SER A 392 -28.87 3.15 0.79
CA SER A 392 -29.72 4.35 0.87
C SER A 392 -29.86 5.10 -0.46
N ASP A 393 -29.00 4.81 -1.43
CA ASP A 393 -29.01 5.43 -2.76
C ASP A 393 -29.58 4.47 -3.82
N PRO A 394 -30.73 4.77 -4.45
CA PRO A 394 -31.31 3.92 -5.51
C PRO A 394 -30.45 3.87 -6.78
N ASN A 395 -29.52 4.81 -6.98
CA ASN A 395 -28.58 4.83 -8.10
C ASN A 395 -27.21 4.25 -7.73
N THR A 396 -27.10 3.60 -6.57
CA THR A 396 -25.84 3.02 -6.09
C THR A 396 -25.29 1.97 -7.06
N SER A 397 -23.96 1.87 -7.11
CA SER A 397 -23.29 0.74 -7.74
C SER A 397 -23.38 -0.50 -6.85
N PHE A 398 -23.25 -1.66 -7.47
CA PHE A 398 -23.33 -2.96 -6.84
C PHE A 398 -21.96 -3.65 -6.86
N ARG A 399 -21.78 -4.59 -5.93
CA ARG A 399 -20.68 -5.54 -5.90
C ARG A 399 -21.23 -6.96 -5.99
N LEU A 400 -20.49 -7.85 -6.66
CA LEU A 400 -20.77 -9.27 -6.65
C LEU A 400 -19.95 -9.99 -5.57
N ILE A 401 -20.61 -10.84 -4.81
CA ILE A 401 -19.97 -11.76 -3.86
C ILE A 401 -20.23 -13.18 -4.37
N GLY A 402 -19.18 -13.98 -4.47
CA GLY A 402 -19.28 -15.40 -4.78
C GLY A 402 -18.70 -16.25 -3.66
N HIS A 403 -19.04 -17.53 -3.66
CA HIS A 403 -18.60 -18.49 -2.64
C HIS A 403 -17.81 -19.62 -3.32
N PRO A 404 -16.50 -19.43 -3.60
CA PRO A 404 -15.72 -20.48 -4.25
C PRO A 404 -15.74 -21.79 -3.46
N GLN A 405 -15.90 -22.90 -4.17
CA GLN A 405 -15.94 -24.22 -3.55
C GLN A 405 -14.65 -24.51 -2.76
N GLY A 406 -14.82 -25.01 -1.53
CA GLY A 406 -13.72 -25.36 -0.63
C GLY A 406 -13.03 -24.18 0.06
N TRP A 407 -13.47 -22.93 -0.20
CA TRP A 407 -12.95 -21.76 0.51
C TRP A 407 -13.66 -21.58 1.87
N PRO A 408 -12.97 -21.06 2.90
CA PRO A 408 -13.55 -20.89 4.23
C PRO A 408 -14.55 -19.73 4.34
N GLY A 409 -14.67 -18.89 3.30
CA GLY A 409 -15.55 -17.72 3.31
C GLY A 409 -15.74 -17.11 1.91
N PRO A 410 -16.59 -16.08 1.80
CA PRO A 410 -16.94 -15.46 0.52
C PRO A 410 -15.76 -14.75 -0.14
N TYR A 411 -15.77 -14.70 -1.46
CA TYR A 411 -14.91 -13.86 -2.27
C TYR A 411 -15.66 -12.66 -2.82
N HIS A 412 -15.12 -11.47 -2.57
CA HIS A 412 -15.68 -10.21 -3.01
C HIS A 412 -15.06 -9.86 -4.37
N VAL A 413 -15.86 -9.93 -5.42
CA VAL A 413 -15.42 -9.51 -6.75
C VAL A 413 -15.22 -8.01 -6.73
N GLN A 414 -14.06 -7.56 -7.24
CA GLN A 414 -13.67 -6.17 -7.14
C GLN A 414 -14.27 -5.31 -8.26
N ASP A 415 -15.01 -5.88 -9.20
CA ASP A 415 -15.69 -5.12 -10.25
C ASP A 415 -16.94 -4.41 -9.71
N LEU A 416 -17.12 -3.15 -10.11
CA LEU A 416 -18.29 -2.32 -9.85
C LEU A 416 -19.34 -2.60 -10.92
N LEU A 417 -20.58 -2.80 -10.48
CA LEU A 417 -21.68 -3.23 -11.33
C LEU A 417 -22.85 -2.25 -11.27
N VAL A 418 -23.61 -2.16 -12.35
CA VAL A 418 -24.94 -1.54 -12.36
C VAL A 418 -25.96 -2.53 -12.89
N ARG A 419 -27.18 -2.46 -12.35
CA ARG A 419 -28.31 -3.27 -12.84
C ARG A 419 -28.89 -2.64 -14.09
N ASN A 420 -29.34 -3.47 -15.03
CA ASN A 420 -30.17 -3.00 -16.13
C ASN A 420 -31.49 -2.43 -15.56
N PRO A 421 -31.84 -1.16 -15.83
CA PRO A 421 -33.10 -0.57 -15.36
C PRO A 421 -34.34 -1.34 -15.81
N ASN A 422 -34.29 -1.96 -16.99
CA ASN A 422 -35.40 -2.71 -17.58
C ASN A 422 -35.40 -4.19 -17.19
N ALA A 423 -34.28 -4.71 -16.67
CA ALA A 423 -34.12 -6.11 -16.31
C ALA A 423 -33.11 -6.27 -15.14
N PRO A 424 -33.52 -6.06 -13.88
CA PRO A 424 -32.61 -5.96 -12.73
C PRO A 424 -31.71 -7.17 -12.47
N SER A 425 -32.02 -8.34 -13.05
CA SER A 425 -31.19 -9.54 -13.01
C SER A 425 -29.96 -9.48 -13.96
N GLN A 426 -29.89 -8.48 -14.85
CA GLN A 426 -28.78 -8.28 -15.76
C GLN A 426 -27.84 -7.21 -15.23
N LEU A 427 -26.53 -7.43 -15.37
CA LEU A 427 -25.50 -6.60 -14.76
C LEU A 427 -24.55 -6.06 -15.84
N ARG A 428 -24.19 -4.79 -15.75
CA ARG A 428 -23.14 -4.18 -16.58
C ARG A 428 -21.95 -3.83 -15.70
N ILE A 429 -20.76 -4.16 -16.20
CA ILE A 429 -19.49 -3.86 -15.53
C ILE A 429 -19.12 -2.39 -15.83
N LEU A 430 -18.90 -1.60 -14.78
CA LEU A 430 -18.44 -0.21 -14.89
C LEU A 430 -16.91 -0.09 -14.90
N GLY A 431 -16.24 -0.99 -14.18
CA GLY A 431 -14.80 -0.97 -13.98
C GLY A 431 -14.43 -1.58 -12.64
N ARG A 432 -13.15 -1.50 -12.28
CA ARG A 432 -12.60 -2.08 -11.06
C ARG A 432 -12.68 -1.11 -9.89
N ALA A 433 -13.06 -1.60 -8.71
CA ALA A 433 -13.14 -0.82 -7.47
C ALA A 433 -11.75 -0.38 -7.01
N ASP A 434 -10.72 -1.19 -7.26
CA ASP A 434 -9.32 -1.00 -6.91
C ASP A 434 -8.50 -0.25 -7.98
N ASP A 435 -9.05 0.04 -9.16
CA ASP A 435 -8.45 0.94 -10.16
C ASP A 435 -8.69 2.41 -9.77
N LEU A 436 -8.05 2.83 -8.69
CA LEU A 436 -8.12 4.20 -8.18
C LEU A 436 -6.74 4.84 -8.25
N LEU A 437 -6.61 5.90 -9.03
CA LEU A 437 -5.40 6.71 -9.06
C LEU A 437 -5.51 7.77 -7.97
N VAL A 438 -4.56 7.76 -7.04
CA VAL A 438 -4.44 8.81 -6.02
C VAL A 438 -3.42 9.82 -6.52
N LEU A 439 -3.90 11.02 -6.87
CA LEU A 439 -3.05 12.14 -7.23
C LEU A 439 -2.27 12.62 -6.02
N ALA A 440 -1.20 13.38 -6.25
CA ALA A 440 -0.47 14.05 -5.16
C ALA A 440 -1.39 14.99 -4.35
N THR A 441 -2.52 15.43 -4.91
CA THR A 441 -3.49 16.30 -4.21
C THR A 441 -4.29 15.53 -3.16
N GLY A 442 -4.17 14.21 -3.11
CA GLY A 442 -5.03 13.32 -2.32
C GLY A 442 -6.33 12.97 -3.05
N GLU A 443 -6.59 13.59 -4.21
CA GLU A 443 -7.76 13.32 -5.03
C GLU A 443 -7.71 11.91 -5.61
N LYS A 444 -8.85 11.25 -5.56
CA LYS A 444 -9.04 9.85 -5.94
C LYS A 444 -9.80 9.79 -7.25
N VAL A 445 -9.10 9.53 -8.35
CA VAL A 445 -9.68 9.53 -9.69
C VAL A 445 -9.75 8.11 -10.25
N ARG A 446 -10.89 7.76 -10.84
CA ARG A 446 -11.05 6.50 -11.58
C ARG A 446 -10.71 6.71 -13.05
N PRO A 447 -9.70 6.01 -13.60
CA PRO A 447 -9.22 6.27 -14.96
C PRO A 447 -10.09 5.62 -16.05
N THR A 448 -10.89 4.60 -15.70
CA THR A 448 -11.53 3.70 -16.67
C THR A 448 -12.46 4.42 -17.66
N GLY A 449 -13.19 5.46 -17.22
CA GLY A 449 -14.07 6.24 -18.08
C GLY A 449 -13.30 7.00 -19.16
N MET A 450 -12.18 7.62 -18.77
CA MET A 450 -11.27 8.33 -19.67
C MET A 450 -10.58 7.36 -20.65
N GLU A 451 -10.02 6.27 -20.15
CA GLU A 451 -9.34 5.25 -20.97
C GLU A 451 -10.29 4.66 -22.03
N ARG A 452 -11.53 4.34 -21.63
CA ARG A 452 -12.55 3.85 -22.55
C ARG A 452 -12.93 4.89 -23.60
N ALA A 453 -13.22 6.13 -23.17
CA ALA A 453 -13.64 7.18 -24.10
C ALA A 453 -12.58 7.44 -25.18
N VAL A 454 -11.30 7.51 -24.80
CA VAL A 454 -10.17 7.74 -25.72
C VAL A 454 -9.93 6.53 -26.62
N SER A 455 -10.12 5.30 -26.12
CA SER A 455 -9.91 4.07 -26.89
C SER A 455 -10.94 3.83 -27.99
N GLU A 456 -12.06 4.58 -28.01
CA GLU A 456 -13.05 4.54 -29.10
C GLU A 456 -12.58 5.28 -30.37
N HIS A 457 -11.49 6.05 -30.30
CA HIS A 457 -10.97 6.76 -31.47
C HIS A 457 -10.39 5.77 -32.51
N PRO A 458 -10.72 5.89 -33.83
CA PRO A 458 -10.31 4.90 -34.85
C PRO A 458 -8.80 4.67 -34.97
N SER A 459 -7.98 5.71 -34.78
CA SER A 459 -6.51 5.61 -34.82
C SER A 459 -5.90 5.01 -33.55
N VAL A 460 -6.68 4.86 -32.46
CA VAL A 460 -6.20 4.42 -31.14
C VAL A 460 -6.43 2.92 -30.96
N LYS A 461 -5.33 2.19 -30.74
CA LYS A 461 -5.35 0.78 -30.41
C LYS A 461 -5.73 0.56 -28.94
N ASP A 462 -5.07 1.29 -28.03
CA ASP A 462 -5.28 1.22 -26.58
C ASP A 462 -4.88 2.54 -25.90
N ALA A 463 -5.50 2.87 -24.77
CA ALA A 463 -5.16 4.03 -23.96
C ALA A 463 -5.03 3.69 -22.47
N LEU A 464 -4.07 4.32 -21.78
CA LEU A 464 -3.82 4.14 -20.35
C LEU A 464 -3.59 5.50 -19.68
N VAL A 465 -4.40 5.83 -18.70
CA VAL A 465 -4.20 7.04 -17.89
C VAL A 465 -3.05 6.82 -16.91
N PHE A 466 -2.26 7.85 -16.64
CA PHE A 466 -1.23 7.87 -15.58
C PHE A 466 -1.41 9.09 -14.66
N GLY A 467 -0.73 9.07 -13.51
CA GLY A 467 -0.74 10.22 -12.58
C GLY A 467 -0.72 9.87 -11.08
N VAL A 468 -0.46 8.61 -10.71
CA VAL A 468 -0.30 8.24 -9.29
C VAL A 468 0.80 9.06 -8.65
N GLY A 469 0.47 9.78 -7.57
CA GLY A 469 1.42 10.66 -6.87
C GLY A 469 1.86 11.88 -7.68
N GLN A 470 1.13 12.26 -8.74
CA GLN A 470 1.41 13.43 -9.57
C GLN A 470 0.29 14.49 -9.44
N PRO A 471 0.54 15.76 -9.79
CA PRO A 471 -0.43 16.84 -9.56
C PRO A 471 -1.64 16.80 -10.51
N ALA A 472 -1.51 16.16 -11.67
CA ALA A 472 -2.55 16.05 -12.69
C ALA A 472 -2.54 14.63 -13.28
N LEU A 473 -3.56 14.31 -14.08
CA LEU A 473 -3.58 13.08 -14.88
C LEU A 473 -2.98 13.32 -16.26
N GLY A 474 -2.43 12.26 -16.85
CA GLY A 474 -2.04 12.22 -18.26
C GLY A 474 -2.46 10.93 -18.94
N LEU A 475 -2.26 10.84 -20.25
CA LEU A 475 -2.65 9.71 -21.09
C LEU A 475 -1.48 9.17 -21.90
N LEU A 476 -1.28 7.86 -21.83
CA LEU A 476 -0.47 7.09 -22.78
C LEU A 476 -1.42 6.52 -23.84
N ILE A 477 -1.16 6.79 -25.11
CA ILE A 477 -1.98 6.37 -26.24
C ILE A 477 -1.14 5.54 -27.20
N GLU A 478 -1.48 4.27 -27.36
CA GLU A 478 -0.91 3.40 -28.40
C GLU A 478 -1.77 3.49 -29.66
N LEU A 479 -1.18 3.96 -30.76
CA LEU A 479 -1.85 4.04 -32.06
C LEU A 479 -1.71 2.73 -32.84
N HIS A 480 -2.64 2.47 -33.77
CA HIS A 480 -2.48 1.39 -34.74
C HIS A 480 -1.23 1.64 -35.61
N ASN A 481 -0.49 0.56 -35.93
CA ASN A 481 0.73 0.68 -36.74
C ASN A 481 0.47 1.20 -38.17
N SER A 482 -0.77 1.06 -38.67
CA SER A 482 -1.21 1.54 -39.98
C SER A 482 -1.46 3.05 -40.05
N VAL A 483 -1.44 3.76 -38.92
CA VAL A 483 -1.65 5.21 -38.88
C VAL A 483 -0.38 5.90 -39.37
N GLU A 484 -0.46 6.58 -40.51
CA GLU A 484 0.66 7.36 -41.10
C GLU A 484 0.58 8.86 -40.77
N GLU A 485 -0.53 9.31 -40.19
CA GLU A 485 -0.79 10.70 -39.79
C GLU A 485 0.21 11.19 -38.72
N SER A 486 0.47 12.50 -38.69
CA SER A 486 1.29 13.12 -37.64
C SER A 486 0.56 13.12 -36.30
N GLU A 487 1.31 13.11 -35.19
CA GLU A 487 0.75 13.15 -33.84
C GLU A 487 -0.14 14.39 -33.61
N GLU A 488 0.17 15.53 -34.23
CA GLU A 488 -0.66 16.74 -34.19
C GLU A 488 -2.03 16.53 -34.84
N HIS A 489 -2.08 15.88 -36.01
CA HIS A 489 -3.35 15.62 -36.69
C HIS A 489 -4.22 14.60 -35.95
N VAL A 490 -3.58 13.59 -35.35
CA VAL A 490 -4.25 12.63 -34.47
C VAL A 490 -4.77 13.34 -33.21
N LEU A 491 -4.01 14.25 -32.63
CA LEU A 491 -4.44 15.02 -31.46
C LEU A 491 -5.70 15.86 -31.75
N ASP A 492 -5.76 16.54 -32.89
CA ASP A 492 -6.92 17.34 -33.30
C ASP A 492 -8.20 16.49 -33.41
N SER A 493 -8.10 15.31 -34.04
CA SER A 493 -9.22 14.37 -34.18
C SER A 493 -9.59 13.64 -32.88
N LEU A 494 -8.66 13.56 -31.92
CA LEU A 494 -8.87 12.97 -30.59
C LEU A 494 -9.68 13.87 -29.65
N MET A 495 -9.68 15.19 -29.87
CA MET A 495 -10.28 16.17 -28.96
C MET A 495 -11.71 15.84 -28.49
N PRO A 496 -12.67 15.44 -29.36
CA PRO A 496 -14.02 15.10 -28.92
C PRO A 496 -14.08 13.90 -27.95
N TYR A 497 -13.16 12.94 -28.11
CA TYR A 497 -13.07 11.76 -27.24
C TYR A 497 -12.43 12.11 -25.90
N LEU A 498 -11.43 12.99 -25.91
CA LEU A 498 -10.82 13.56 -24.70
C LEU A 498 -11.83 14.38 -23.91
N GLU A 499 -12.66 15.20 -24.57
CA GLU A 499 -13.75 15.96 -23.96
C GLU A 499 -14.81 15.04 -23.35
N LYS A 500 -15.21 13.99 -24.06
CA LYS A 500 -16.13 12.96 -23.55
C LYS A 500 -15.55 12.27 -22.30
N GLY A 501 -14.27 11.91 -22.31
CA GLY A 501 -13.58 11.33 -21.16
C GLY A 501 -13.49 12.31 -19.98
N ASN A 502 -13.19 13.58 -20.24
CA ASN A 502 -13.09 14.65 -19.24
C ASN A 502 -14.44 15.01 -18.61
N ALA A 503 -15.55 14.76 -19.30
CA ALA A 503 -16.89 14.93 -18.74
C ALA A 503 -17.25 13.84 -17.71
N LEU A 504 -16.54 12.70 -17.73
CA LEU A 504 -16.71 11.58 -16.80
C LEU A 504 -15.78 11.66 -15.58
N THR A 505 -14.92 12.69 -15.50
CA THR A 505 -13.98 12.90 -14.40
C THR A 505 -14.26 14.23 -13.69
N ASP A 506 -14.01 14.26 -12.38
CA ASP A 506 -14.12 15.48 -11.59
C ASP A 506 -13.14 16.56 -12.08
N ALA A 507 -13.35 17.83 -11.69
CA ALA A 507 -12.54 18.96 -12.17
C ALA A 507 -11.02 18.76 -11.99
N HIS A 508 -10.61 18.02 -10.94
CA HIS A 508 -9.20 17.70 -10.63
C HIS A 508 -8.65 16.47 -11.38
N GLY A 509 -9.51 15.74 -12.11
CA GLY A 509 -9.17 14.54 -12.88
C GLY A 509 -9.27 14.73 -14.39
N LYS A 510 -9.28 15.97 -14.90
CA LYS A 510 -9.28 16.24 -16.33
C LYS A 510 -7.87 16.15 -16.92
N VAL A 511 -7.76 15.55 -18.10
CA VAL A 511 -6.53 15.44 -18.88
C VAL A 511 -6.53 16.51 -19.97
N THR A 512 -5.44 17.26 -20.07
CA THR A 512 -5.22 18.30 -21.07
C THR A 512 -4.38 17.77 -22.25
N PRO A 513 -4.42 18.41 -23.44
CA PRO A 513 -3.68 17.93 -24.62
C PRO A 513 -2.14 17.83 -24.42
N ASN A 514 -1.55 18.71 -23.62
CA ASN A 514 -0.12 18.70 -23.27
C ASN A 514 0.27 17.53 -22.34
N MET A 515 -0.70 16.82 -21.77
CA MET A 515 -0.52 15.66 -20.89
C MET A 515 -0.69 14.32 -21.64
N ILE A 516 -0.60 14.32 -22.97
CA ILE A 516 -0.73 13.14 -23.82
C ILE A 516 0.65 12.69 -24.35
N ILE A 517 0.87 11.39 -24.32
CA ILE A 517 2.06 10.71 -24.85
C ILE A 517 1.59 9.69 -25.89
N PHE A 518 2.03 9.84 -27.13
CA PHE A 518 1.74 8.88 -28.20
C PHE A 518 2.85 7.82 -28.31
N THR A 519 2.45 6.61 -28.72
CA THR A 519 3.37 5.54 -29.09
C THR A 519 2.74 4.60 -30.13
N LYS A 520 3.54 3.69 -30.68
CA LYS A 520 3.12 2.62 -31.61
C LYS A 520 3.75 1.31 -31.19
N ALA A 521 3.12 0.19 -31.51
CA ALA A 521 3.65 -1.13 -31.19
C ALA A 521 5.04 -1.39 -31.83
N SER A 522 5.33 -0.77 -32.97
CA SER A 522 6.63 -0.82 -33.65
C SER A 522 7.74 -0.02 -32.95
N VAL A 523 7.37 0.96 -32.12
CA VAL A 523 8.31 1.84 -31.42
C VAL A 523 8.50 1.35 -29.99
N LYS A 524 7.40 1.30 -29.23
CA LYS A 524 7.39 0.88 -27.83
C LYS A 524 5.96 0.45 -27.46
N PRO A 525 5.64 -0.85 -27.51
CA PRO A 525 4.30 -1.32 -27.21
C PRO A 525 3.95 -1.13 -25.73
N LEU A 526 2.68 -0.90 -25.41
CA LEU A 526 2.22 -0.94 -24.02
C LEU A 526 2.26 -2.39 -23.49
N ASN A 527 2.63 -2.54 -22.22
CA ASN A 527 2.73 -3.85 -21.59
C ASN A 527 1.33 -4.39 -21.32
N ARG A 528 1.10 -5.65 -21.67
CA ARG A 528 -0.18 -6.34 -21.49
C ARG A 528 0.01 -7.57 -20.62
N THR A 529 -1.00 -7.88 -19.83
CA THR A 529 -1.08 -9.14 -19.11
C THR A 529 -1.41 -10.28 -20.06
N ASP A 530 -1.37 -11.51 -19.55
CA ASP A 530 -1.75 -12.71 -20.30
C ASP A 530 -3.19 -12.67 -20.85
N LYS A 531 -4.07 -11.89 -20.20
CA LYS A 531 -5.47 -11.68 -20.62
C LYS A 531 -5.61 -10.68 -21.76
N GLY A 532 -4.52 -10.04 -22.18
CA GLY A 532 -4.51 -8.96 -23.18
C GLY A 532 -4.83 -7.58 -22.61
N SER A 533 -5.21 -7.46 -21.34
CA SER A 533 -5.42 -6.18 -20.66
C SER A 533 -4.11 -5.45 -20.40
N LEU A 534 -4.13 -4.11 -20.37
CA LEU A 534 -2.93 -3.32 -20.07
C LEU A 534 -2.43 -3.58 -18.63
N ALA A 535 -1.13 -3.83 -18.49
CA ALA A 535 -0.43 -4.03 -17.23
C ALA A 535 0.09 -2.66 -16.75
N ARG A 536 -0.71 -1.98 -15.92
CA ARG A 536 -0.53 -0.56 -15.58
C ARG A 536 0.84 -0.28 -14.94
N LYS A 537 1.25 -1.06 -13.94
CA LYS A 537 2.50 -0.87 -13.20
C LYS A 537 3.72 -1.08 -14.09
N GLU A 538 3.72 -2.15 -14.87
CA GLU A 538 4.79 -2.50 -15.81
C GLU A 538 4.86 -1.49 -16.96
N THR A 539 3.71 -0.99 -17.42
CA THR A 539 3.65 0.08 -18.42
C THR A 539 4.22 1.38 -17.85
N TYR A 540 3.84 1.78 -16.63
CA TYR A 540 4.42 2.96 -15.98
C TYR A 540 5.93 2.84 -15.80
N ALA A 541 6.43 1.68 -15.36
CA ALA A 541 7.86 1.43 -15.23
C ALA A 541 8.58 1.51 -16.58
N ALA A 542 7.99 0.93 -17.63
CA ALA A 542 8.56 0.99 -18.97
C ALA A 542 8.57 2.42 -19.54
N PHE A 543 7.54 3.22 -19.26
CA PHE A 543 7.37 4.60 -19.74
C PHE A 543 7.78 5.67 -18.72
N ASP A 544 8.51 5.31 -17.66
CA ASP A 544 8.84 6.21 -16.55
C ASP A 544 9.55 7.49 -17.03
N LYS A 545 10.44 7.35 -18.03
CA LYS A 545 11.16 8.49 -18.63
C LYS A 545 10.22 9.42 -19.38
N GLU A 546 9.35 8.88 -20.22
CA GLU A 546 8.40 9.64 -21.03
C GLU A 546 7.34 10.33 -20.16
N ILE A 547 6.86 9.64 -19.13
CA ILE A 547 5.92 10.18 -18.14
C ILE A 547 6.56 11.36 -17.40
N LYS A 548 7.81 11.22 -16.91
CA LYS A 548 8.54 12.32 -16.26
C LYS A 548 8.73 13.51 -17.19
N ALA A 549 9.19 13.26 -18.43
CA ALA A 549 9.37 14.31 -19.42
C ALA A 549 8.05 15.01 -19.80
N CYS A 550 6.92 14.30 -19.78
CA CYS A 550 5.60 14.89 -20.01
C CYS A 550 5.21 15.87 -18.90
N TYR A 551 5.39 15.50 -17.63
CA TYR A 551 5.16 16.43 -16.51
C TYR A 551 6.12 17.61 -16.54
N GLU A 552 7.41 17.38 -16.83
CA GLU A 552 8.40 18.46 -16.95
C GLU A 552 8.03 19.46 -18.06
N ARG A 553 7.59 18.98 -19.24
CA ARG A 553 7.10 19.85 -20.31
C ARG A 553 5.85 20.62 -19.93
N ALA A 554 4.89 19.97 -19.26
CA ALA A 554 3.67 20.62 -18.83
C ALA A 554 3.96 21.72 -17.79
N GLU A 555 4.82 21.44 -16.80
CA GLU A 555 5.26 22.42 -15.81
C GLU A 555 6.05 23.58 -16.45
N GLN A 556 6.89 23.32 -17.47
CA GLN A 556 7.65 24.36 -18.18
C GLN A 556 6.77 25.22 -19.09
N ALA A 557 5.75 24.64 -19.73
CA ALA A 557 4.85 25.36 -20.62
C ALA A 557 3.92 26.33 -19.87
N GLU A 558 3.66 26.07 -18.58
CA GLU A 558 2.81 26.90 -17.71
C GLU A 558 3.62 27.83 -16.77
N ALA A 559 4.96 27.73 -16.73
CA ALA A 559 5.79 28.50 -15.81
C ALA A 559 5.98 29.96 -16.27
N GLU A 560 5.51 30.90 -15.45
CA GLU A 560 5.85 32.33 -15.59
C GLU A 560 7.29 32.59 -15.08
N PRO A 561 8.14 33.31 -15.83
CA PRO A 561 9.48 33.68 -15.36
C PRO A 561 9.42 34.62 -14.16
N PHE A 562 10.40 34.54 -13.26
CA PHE A 562 10.49 35.47 -12.14
C PHE A 562 10.82 36.89 -12.63
N PRO A 563 10.18 37.93 -12.06
CA PRO A 563 10.50 39.31 -12.36
C PRO A 563 11.90 39.65 -11.83
N THR A 564 12.72 40.32 -12.66
CA THR A 564 14.08 40.75 -12.31
C THR A 564 14.12 42.25 -11.98
N GLY A 565 14.82 42.64 -10.91
CA GLY A 565 15.18 44.04 -10.64
C GLY A 565 14.34 44.77 -9.58
N ASP A 566 13.19 44.24 -9.16
CA ASP A 566 12.36 44.79 -8.08
C ASP A 566 11.96 43.70 -7.06
N GLU A 567 12.48 43.81 -5.84
CA GLU A 567 12.23 42.85 -4.75
C GLU A 567 10.76 42.81 -4.33
N ALA A 568 10.03 43.93 -4.41
CA ALA A 568 8.61 43.97 -4.06
C ALA A 568 7.75 43.17 -5.06
N VAL A 569 8.10 43.24 -6.34
CA VAL A 569 7.44 42.48 -7.41
C VAL A 569 7.80 41.00 -7.32
N LEU A 570 9.07 40.67 -7.06
CA LEU A 570 9.52 39.29 -6.79
C LEU A 570 8.80 38.69 -5.58
N ARG A 571 8.67 39.46 -4.49
CA ARG A 571 7.94 39.06 -3.29
C ARG A 571 6.48 38.76 -3.60
N SER A 572 5.85 39.55 -4.45
CA SER A 572 4.47 39.31 -4.89
C SER A 572 4.32 38.03 -5.72
N ALA A 573 5.28 37.75 -6.62
CA ALA A 573 5.30 36.51 -7.40
C ALA A 573 5.47 35.28 -6.49
N ILE A 574 6.40 35.34 -5.52
CA ILE A 574 6.61 34.27 -4.54
C ILE A 574 5.38 34.09 -3.64
N ARG A 575 4.72 35.17 -3.22
CA ARG A 575 3.47 35.10 -2.46
C ARG A 575 2.39 34.34 -3.23
N LYS A 576 2.23 34.62 -4.53
CA LYS A 576 1.27 33.90 -5.40
C LYS A 576 1.59 32.39 -5.43
N LEU A 577 2.85 32.01 -5.57
CA LEU A 577 3.27 30.60 -5.52
C LEU A 577 2.99 29.93 -4.17
N VAL A 578 3.28 30.63 -3.07
CA VAL A 578 3.00 30.15 -1.70
C VAL A 578 1.50 29.97 -1.49
N VAL A 579 0.66 30.94 -1.87
CA VAL A 579 -0.80 30.86 -1.76
C VAL A 579 -1.35 29.66 -2.55
N THR A 580 -0.87 29.44 -3.77
CA THR A 580 -1.30 28.30 -4.60
C THR A 580 -0.89 26.95 -4.00
N CYS A 581 0.26 26.87 -3.32
CA CYS A 581 0.77 25.62 -2.78
C CYS A 581 0.30 25.32 -1.34
N ALA A 582 -0.03 26.34 -0.56
CA ALA A 582 -0.37 26.26 0.87
C ALA A 582 -1.87 26.01 1.12
N THR A 583 -2.48 25.02 0.45
CA THR A 583 -3.94 24.80 0.45
C THR A 583 -4.55 24.43 1.80
N THR A 584 -3.76 23.96 2.76
CA THR A 584 -4.20 23.56 4.11
C THR A 584 -3.79 24.55 5.20
N ALA A 585 -3.24 25.70 4.84
CA ALA A 585 -2.81 26.68 5.82
C ALA A 585 -4.01 27.27 6.58
N ALA A 586 -3.91 27.35 7.90
CA ALA A 586 -4.87 27.98 8.79
C ALA A 586 -4.89 29.52 8.68
N VAL A 587 -3.93 30.09 7.93
CA VAL A 587 -3.77 31.53 7.71
C VAL A 587 -3.88 31.82 6.23
N ASP A 588 -4.63 32.87 5.89
CA ASP A 588 -4.73 33.37 4.54
C ASP A 588 -3.50 34.23 4.19
N PHE A 589 -2.70 33.75 3.24
CA PHE A 589 -1.53 34.46 2.72
C PHE A 589 -1.88 35.46 1.60
N SER A 590 -3.16 35.62 1.24
CA SER A 590 -3.62 36.58 0.23
C SER A 590 -3.73 38.01 0.77
N ASP A 591 -3.89 38.20 2.09
CA ASP A 591 -4.10 39.51 2.73
C ASP A 591 -2.79 40.27 3.05
N GLY A 592 -2.16 40.82 2.01
CA GLY A 592 -1.09 41.82 2.13
C GLY A 592 0.18 41.36 2.87
N SER A 593 1.14 42.28 3.03
CA SER A 593 2.50 42.00 3.56
C SER A 593 2.57 41.60 5.04
N LYS A 594 1.44 41.56 5.76
CA LYS A 594 1.41 41.28 7.22
C LYS A 594 1.86 39.86 7.57
N ASN A 595 1.61 38.90 6.67
CA ASN A 595 1.89 37.48 6.91
C ASN A 595 3.16 36.99 6.20
N ASP A 596 3.92 37.87 5.53
CA ASP A 596 5.11 37.48 4.75
C ASP A 596 6.25 36.92 5.62
N SER A 597 6.21 37.18 6.93
CA SER A 597 7.18 36.69 7.92
C SER A 597 6.76 35.39 8.59
N PHE A 598 5.51 34.94 8.40
CA PHE A 598 5.00 33.75 9.04
C PHE A 598 5.65 32.51 8.45
N ASP A 599 5.94 31.56 9.34
CA ASP A 599 6.45 30.25 8.94
C ASP A 599 5.28 29.42 8.40
N PHE A 600 5.36 29.03 7.12
CA PHE A 600 4.25 28.33 6.49
C PHE A 600 3.98 26.94 7.08
N PHE A 601 4.98 26.28 7.69
CA PHE A 601 4.77 24.98 8.35
C PHE A 601 4.03 25.12 9.68
N GLU A 602 4.25 26.21 10.42
CA GLU A 602 3.54 26.46 11.67
C GLU A 602 2.06 26.71 11.48
N VAL A 603 1.70 27.29 10.33
CA VAL A 603 0.31 27.55 9.96
C VAL A 603 -0.30 26.40 9.16
N GLY A 604 0.37 25.26 9.00
CA GLY A 604 -0.25 24.03 8.48
C GLY A 604 0.18 23.59 7.07
N MET A 605 1.28 24.12 6.53
CA MET A 605 1.91 23.54 5.33
C MET A 605 2.61 22.22 5.67
N ASP A 606 2.43 21.19 4.83
CA ASP A 606 3.07 19.88 4.96
C ASP A 606 4.26 19.68 3.99
N SER A 607 4.93 18.52 4.09
CA SER A 607 6.11 18.20 3.27
C SER A 607 5.82 18.02 1.78
N LEU A 608 4.61 17.58 1.43
CA LEU A 608 4.18 17.42 0.04
C LEU A 608 3.94 18.79 -0.60
N GLN A 609 3.31 19.69 0.13
CA GLN A 609 3.11 21.09 -0.26
C GLN A 609 4.44 21.84 -0.37
N ALA A 610 5.37 21.66 0.56
CA ALA A 610 6.72 22.23 0.46
C ALA A 610 7.49 21.70 -0.76
N THR A 611 7.33 20.42 -1.10
CA THR A 611 7.91 19.83 -2.31
C THR A 611 7.34 20.46 -3.58
N ARG A 612 6.01 20.70 -3.62
CA ARG A 612 5.34 21.40 -4.74
C ARG A 612 5.83 22.83 -4.88
N LEU A 613 5.89 23.57 -3.77
CA LEU A 613 6.39 24.95 -3.75
C LEU A 613 7.82 25.04 -4.29
N ARG A 614 8.70 24.12 -3.86
CA ARG A 614 10.08 24.04 -4.36
C ARG A 614 10.13 23.83 -5.87
N ARG A 615 9.31 22.91 -6.40
CA ARG A 615 9.23 22.63 -7.84
C ARG A 615 8.73 23.83 -8.62
N ALA A 616 7.68 24.51 -8.13
CA ALA A 616 7.16 25.72 -8.76
C ALA A 616 8.23 26.84 -8.83
N ILE A 617 9.02 27.03 -7.76
CA ILE A 617 10.14 27.98 -7.74
C ILE A 617 11.24 27.54 -8.71
N GLN A 618 11.60 26.25 -8.75
CA GLN A 618 12.57 25.71 -9.70
C GLN A 618 12.16 25.97 -11.15
N SER A 619 10.90 25.72 -11.50
CA SER A 619 10.38 25.91 -12.86
C SER A 619 10.37 27.39 -13.26
N ALA A 620 9.96 28.29 -12.35
CA ALA A 620 10.03 29.74 -12.58
C ALA A 620 11.49 30.23 -12.74
N LEU A 621 12.45 29.72 -11.96
CA LEU A 621 13.88 30.01 -12.13
C LEU A 621 14.40 29.52 -13.50
N LEU A 622 14.00 28.32 -13.95
CA LEU A 622 14.40 27.77 -15.25
C LEU A 622 13.86 28.58 -16.43
N ALA A 623 12.66 29.16 -16.28
CA ALA A 623 12.03 30.04 -17.27
C ALA A 623 12.63 31.47 -17.27
N THR A 624 13.31 31.87 -16.19
CA THR A 624 13.94 33.20 -16.06
C THR A 624 15.27 33.26 -16.82
N PRO A 625 15.57 34.33 -17.58
CA PRO A 625 16.82 34.45 -18.36
C PRO A 625 18.02 34.82 -17.48
N ILE A 626 18.48 33.89 -16.63
CA ILE A 626 19.67 34.04 -15.77
C ILE A 626 20.87 33.22 -16.26
N ALA A 627 22.09 33.66 -15.92
CA ALA A 627 23.34 33.09 -16.41
C ALA A 627 23.66 31.67 -15.87
N SER A 628 23.23 31.37 -14.64
CA SER A 628 23.36 30.05 -14.02
C SER A 628 21.98 29.58 -13.59
N LYS A 629 21.59 28.36 -13.97
CA LYS A 629 20.32 27.74 -13.60
C LYS A 629 20.56 26.71 -12.50
N PRO A 630 20.49 27.11 -11.21
CA PRO A 630 20.83 26.20 -10.13
C PRO A 630 19.75 25.12 -9.94
N VAL A 631 20.18 23.95 -9.46
CA VAL A 631 19.28 22.93 -8.93
C VAL A 631 19.07 23.22 -7.45
N LEU A 632 17.83 23.48 -7.05
CA LEU A 632 17.51 23.71 -5.64
C LEU A 632 17.71 22.41 -4.82
N PRO A 633 18.18 22.47 -3.56
CA PRO A 633 18.30 21.31 -2.68
C PRO A 633 16.94 20.87 -2.11
N SER A 634 16.78 19.61 -1.69
CA SER A 634 15.48 19.01 -1.27
C SER A 634 14.84 19.72 -0.09
N ASP A 635 15.68 20.33 0.74
CA ASP A 635 15.31 21.09 1.92
C ASP A 635 15.17 22.60 1.68
N PHE A 636 15.26 23.09 0.43
CA PHE A 636 15.26 24.53 0.12
C PHE A 636 14.10 25.32 0.74
N CYS A 637 12.85 24.82 0.63
CA CYS A 637 11.69 25.46 1.25
C CYS A 637 11.67 25.30 2.78
N PHE A 638 12.27 24.24 3.31
CA PHE A 638 12.43 24.07 4.76
C PHE A 638 13.47 25.04 5.32
N GLN A 639 14.53 25.35 4.57
CA GLN A 639 15.52 26.37 4.95
C GLN A 639 14.93 27.78 4.86
N ASN A 640 14.07 28.01 3.86
CA ASN A 640 13.46 29.29 3.57
C ASN A 640 11.95 29.26 3.87
N SER A 641 11.60 29.09 5.15
CA SER A 641 10.24 28.76 5.59
C SER A 641 9.21 29.89 5.59
N SER A 642 9.50 31.05 5.00
CA SER A 642 8.56 32.17 4.88
C SER A 642 8.69 32.89 3.53
N ILE A 643 7.66 33.65 3.13
CA ILE A 643 7.70 34.46 1.89
C ILE A 643 8.90 35.40 1.89
N SER A 644 9.21 36.03 3.03
CA SER A 644 10.38 36.92 3.17
C SER A 644 11.70 36.17 2.95
N LYS A 645 11.86 34.98 3.54
CA LYS A 645 13.09 34.17 3.40
C LYS A 645 13.23 33.65 1.96
N LEU A 646 12.16 33.15 1.35
CA LEU A 646 12.16 32.72 -0.05
C LEU A 646 12.49 33.87 -1.00
N THR A 647 11.95 35.06 -0.76
CA THR A 647 12.23 36.25 -1.59
C THR A 647 13.71 36.57 -1.58
N ARG A 648 14.34 36.58 -0.40
CA ARG A 648 15.78 36.80 -0.29
C ARG A 648 16.58 35.71 -1.01
N ALA A 649 16.31 34.44 -0.73
CA ALA A 649 17.05 33.32 -1.34
C ALA A 649 16.93 33.29 -2.87
N VAL A 650 15.74 33.54 -3.41
CA VAL A 650 15.52 33.64 -4.86
C VAL A 650 16.20 34.88 -5.43
N SER A 651 16.17 36.02 -4.73
CA SER A 651 16.89 37.24 -5.14
C SER A 651 18.41 37.04 -5.22
N ASP A 652 18.99 36.31 -4.25
CA ASP A 652 20.41 36.00 -4.21
C ASP A 652 20.82 35.11 -5.40
N ILE A 653 19.98 34.10 -5.72
CA ILE A 653 20.14 33.25 -6.91
C ILE A 653 20.07 34.09 -8.20
N LEU A 654 19.07 34.97 -8.33
CA LEU A 654 18.91 35.84 -9.50
C LEU A 654 20.09 36.81 -9.67
N SER A 655 20.76 37.16 -8.56
CA SER A 655 21.93 38.03 -8.54
C SER A 655 23.26 37.28 -8.75
N GLY A 656 23.23 35.96 -8.92
CA GLY A 656 24.41 35.14 -9.21
C GLY A 656 25.25 34.74 -7.98
N ILE A 657 24.69 34.83 -6.78
CA ILE A 657 25.35 34.36 -5.55
C ILE A 657 25.24 32.82 -5.48
N SER A 658 26.39 32.13 -5.37
CA SER A 658 26.45 30.66 -5.25
C SER A 658 25.79 30.19 -3.95
N LEU A 659 25.03 29.09 -4.02
CA LEU A 659 24.43 28.42 -2.86
C LEU A 659 25.43 27.58 -2.06
N ASP A 660 26.65 27.37 -2.56
CA ASP A 660 27.67 26.51 -1.96
C ASP A 660 28.83 27.34 -1.41
N ASP A 661 29.02 27.31 -0.09
CA ASP A 661 30.02 28.06 0.69
C ASP A 661 31.30 27.25 0.96
N GLY A 662 31.38 26.02 0.47
CA GLY A 662 32.56 25.15 0.56
C GLY A 662 32.77 24.47 1.91
N LEU A 663 31.84 24.59 2.86
CA LEU A 663 31.89 23.93 4.17
C LEU A 663 31.28 22.52 4.12
N ASP A 664 31.90 21.55 4.82
CA ASP A 664 31.31 20.22 4.98
C ASP A 664 30.02 20.28 5.83
N LYS A 665 29.20 19.24 5.70
CA LYS A 665 27.83 19.21 6.25
C LYS A 665 27.79 19.32 7.78
N GLU A 666 28.72 18.70 8.50
CA GLU A 666 28.72 18.67 9.97
C GLU A 666 29.14 20.03 10.53
N THR A 667 30.15 20.65 9.91
CA THR A 667 30.58 22.00 10.29
C THR A 667 29.45 23.03 10.14
N ARG A 668 28.66 22.96 9.06
CA ARG A 668 27.48 23.82 8.86
C ARG A 668 26.39 23.60 9.91
N ARG A 669 26.12 22.34 10.23
CA ARG A 669 25.11 21.94 11.23
C ARG A 669 25.43 22.52 12.61
N VAL A 670 26.66 22.29 13.08
CA VAL A 670 27.15 22.80 14.38
C VAL A 670 27.21 24.33 14.40
N ALA A 671 27.63 24.97 13.31
CA ALA A 671 27.64 26.43 13.21
C ALA A 671 26.23 27.02 13.36
N ALA A 672 25.23 26.47 12.66
CA ALA A 672 23.85 26.93 12.74
C ALA A 672 23.24 26.80 14.15
N MET A 673 23.54 25.69 14.86
CA MET A 673 23.12 25.51 16.25
C MET A 673 23.71 26.58 17.17
N ASN A 674 25.02 26.81 17.07
CA ASN A 674 25.71 27.81 17.88
C ASN A 674 25.27 29.24 17.55
N GLU A 675 25.00 29.55 16.27
CA GLU A 675 24.45 30.83 15.85
C GLU A 675 23.08 31.09 16.48
N MET A 676 22.19 30.08 16.49
CA MET A 676 20.88 30.21 17.11
C MET A 676 20.97 30.39 18.64
N VAL A 677 21.87 29.65 19.32
CA VAL A 677 22.16 29.88 20.75
C VAL A 677 22.64 31.30 20.98
N SER A 678 23.58 31.79 20.18
CA SER A 678 24.11 33.15 20.27
C SER A 678 23.02 34.20 20.10
N LYS A 679 22.19 34.07 19.05
CA LYS A 679 21.05 34.95 18.78
C LYS A 679 20.11 35.08 19.98
N TYR A 680 19.69 33.96 20.56
CA TYR A 680 18.77 34.00 21.70
C TYR A 680 19.45 34.37 23.02
N THR A 681 20.75 34.12 23.17
CA THR A 681 21.53 34.64 24.29
C THR A 681 21.63 36.16 24.26
N GLU A 682 21.86 36.75 23.08
CA GLU A 682 21.83 38.22 22.90
C GLU A 682 20.43 38.78 23.14
N GLU A 683 19.37 38.10 22.70
CA GLU A 683 18.00 38.49 23.02
C GLU A 683 17.77 38.50 24.53
N LEU A 684 18.19 37.45 25.25
CA LEU A 684 18.06 37.40 26.70
C LEU A 684 18.76 38.59 27.37
N LYS A 685 19.97 38.97 26.93
CA LYS A 685 20.69 40.13 27.49
C LYS A 685 19.90 41.44 27.40
N THR A 686 19.02 41.60 26.40
CA THR A 686 18.14 42.78 26.30
C THR A 686 17.17 42.90 27.48
N TYR A 687 16.90 41.83 28.22
CA TYR A 687 16.03 41.82 29.39
C TYR A 687 16.73 42.29 30.68
N ALA A 688 18.00 42.72 30.63
CA ALA A 688 18.74 43.17 31.81
C ALA A 688 18.06 44.32 32.58
N ALA A 689 17.52 45.33 31.88
CA ALA A 689 16.82 46.44 32.50
C ALA A 689 15.52 46.00 33.19
N LEU A 690 14.77 45.09 32.55
CA LEU A 690 13.58 44.47 33.12
C LEU A 690 13.93 43.69 34.39
N ALA A 691 14.95 42.83 34.34
CA ALA A 691 15.40 42.05 35.49
C ALA A 691 15.82 42.96 36.67
N GLN A 692 16.51 44.06 36.39
CA GLN A 692 16.92 45.03 37.42
C GLN A 692 15.71 45.75 38.05
N SER A 693 14.73 46.15 37.23
CA SER A 693 13.46 46.73 37.72
C SER A 693 12.73 45.74 38.62
N THR A 694 12.64 44.49 38.19
CA THR A 694 11.99 43.40 38.92
C THR A 694 12.68 43.15 40.27
N ARG A 695 14.02 43.04 40.34
CA ARG A 695 14.75 42.91 41.61
C ARG A 695 14.41 44.01 42.61
N LYS A 696 14.33 45.26 42.14
CA LYS A 696 14.00 46.44 42.99
C LYS A 696 12.53 46.49 43.42
N ALA A 697 11.62 45.88 42.67
CA ALA A 697 10.19 45.93 42.97
C ALA A 697 9.86 45.10 44.22
N PRO A 698 8.92 45.57 45.08
CA PRO A 698 8.42 44.77 46.20
C PRO A 698 7.89 43.43 45.71
N TRP A 699 8.33 42.34 46.33
CA TRP A 699 7.93 40.99 45.94
C TRP A 699 7.00 40.36 46.98
N ARG A 700 6.07 39.53 46.49
CA ARG A 700 5.13 38.78 47.35
C ARG A 700 5.59 37.33 47.46
N GLU A 701 5.87 36.91 48.69
CA GLU A 701 6.05 35.49 49.00
C GLU A 701 4.70 34.78 48.92
N VAL A 702 4.65 33.63 48.25
CA VAL A 702 3.40 32.86 48.07
C VAL A 702 3.59 31.48 48.66
N THR A 703 2.66 31.08 49.52
CA THR A 703 2.70 29.77 50.20
C THR A 703 2.21 28.61 49.32
N GLY A 704 1.44 28.90 48.26
CA GLY A 704 0.97 27.90 47.30
C GLY A 704 1.56 28.05 45.92
N LYS A 705 1.51 26.96 45.16
CA LYS A 705 2.13 26.84 43.84
C LYS A 705 1.11 27.13 42.75
N VAL A 706 1.47 28.02 41.84
CA VAL A 706 0.77 28.24 40.57
C VAL A 706 1.66 27.70 39.47
N VAL A 707 1.16 26.72 38.72
CA VAL A 707 1.93 25.97 37.73
C VAL A 707 1.41 26.27 36.33
N LEU A 708 2.32 26.49 35.38
CA LEU A 708 2.00 26.61 33.95
C LEU A 708 2.54 25.38 33.22
N ILE A 709 1.74 24.76 32.36
CA ILE A 709 2.14 23.65 31.50
C ILE A 709 1.89 24.03 30.04
N THR A 710 2.90 23.83 29.19
CA THR A 710 2.70 23.75 27.74
C THR A 710 2.60 22.27 27.32
N GLY A 711 1.76 21.95 26.35
CA GLY A 711 1.66 20.59 25.82
C GLY A 711 0.85 19.64 26.70
N SER A 712 -0.17 20.19 27.39
CA SER A 712 -1.02 19.48 28.33
C SER A 712 -1.91 18.40 27.68
N THR A 713 -2.05 18.41 26.35
CA THR A 713 -2.79 17.40 25.56
C THR A 713 -1.94 16.16 25.21
N GLY A 714 -0.63 16.17 25.43
CA GLY A 714 0.27 15.04 25.12
C GLY A 714 0.21 13.92 26.16
N SER A 715 0.88 12.79 25.90
CA SER A 715 0.92 11.63 26.81
C SER A 715 1.45 12.00 28.20
N LEU A 716 2.63 12.62 28.27
CA LEU A 716 3.19 13.14 29.52
C LEU A 716 2.34 14.28 30.09
N GLY A 717 1.84 15.19 29.24
CA GLY A 717 1.02 16.33 29.67
C GLY A 717 -0.27 15.96 30.38
N CYS A 718 -0.99 14.93 29.90
CA CYS A 718 -2.22 14.44 30.54
C CYS A 718 -1.93 13.83 31.92
N MET A 719 -0.82 13.10 32.07
CA MET A 719 -0.40 12.55 33.36
C MET A 719 0.07 13.62 34.33
N LEU A 720 0.76 14.66 33.83
CA LEU A 720 1.13 15.83 34.63
C LEU A 720 -0.11 16.57 35.14
N LEU A 721 -1.14 16.73 34.31
CA LEU A 721 -2.42 17.32 34.72
C LEU A 721 -3.05 16.54 35.89
N GLU A 722 -3.11 15.21 35.80
CA GLU A 722 -3.61 14.36 36.88
C GLU A 722 -2.80 14.57 38.17
N LYS A 723 -1.46 14.46 38.11
CA LYS A 723 -0.60 14.57 39.29
C LYS A 723 -0.64 15.95 39.93
N LEU A 724 -0.51 17.01 39.14
CA LEU A 724 -0.46 18.39 39.64
C LEU A 724 -1.81 18.87 40.15
N SER A 725 -2.91 18.50 39.51
CA SER A 725 -4.24 18.89 39.99
C SER A 725 -4.57 18.23 41.34
N GLY A 726 -4.07 17.00 41.56
CA GLY A 726 -4.20 16.26 42.81
C GLY A 726 -3.25 16.69 43.93
N ASP A 727 -2.21 17.49 43.65
CA ASP A 727 -1.29 18.00 44.67
C ASP A 727 -1.98 19.14 45.47
N PRO A 728 -2.12 19.02 46.81
CA PRO A 728 -2.77 20.04 47.63
C PRO A 728 -1.98 21.35 47.71
N THR A 729 -0.68 21.32 47.40
CA THR A 729 0.17 22.52 47.36
C THR A 729 0.01 23.31 46.05
N VAL A 730 -0.58 22.70 45.01
CA VAL A 730 -0.90 23.38 43.75
C VAL A 730 -2.27 24.03 43.85
N GLN A 731 -2.28 25.36 43.84
CA GLN A 731 -3.50 26.18 43.95
C GLN A 731 -4.16 26.40 42.59
N LYS A 732 -3.36 26.54 41.52
CA LYS A 732 -3.85 26.85 40.18
C LYS A 732 -2.92 26.29 39.10
N LEU A 733 -3.51 25.83 38.01
CA LEU A 733 -2.85 25.18 36.89
C LEU A 733 -3.26 25.85 35.58
N PHE A 734 -2.33 26.51 34.91
CA PHE A 734 -2.54 27.08 33.58
C PHE A 734 -2.04 26.11 32.52
N CYS A 735 -2.87 25.85 31.51
CA CYS A 735 -2.57 24.99 30.39
C CYS A 735 -2.59 25.81 29.11
N LEU A 736 -1.42 26.05 28.55
CA LEU A 736 -1.27 26.76 27.29
C LEU A 736 -1.37 25.76 26.14
N ASN A 737 -2.46 25.85 25.38
CA ASN A 737 -2.78 24.98 24.26
C ASN A 737 -2.70 25.78 22.95
N ARG A 738 -2.36 25.12 21.84
CA ARG A 738 -2.33 25.78 20.52
C ARG A 738 -3.74 26.22 20.12
N PRO A 739 -3.91 27.38 19.44
CA PRO A 739 -5.21 27.84 18.96
C PRO A 739 -5.87 26.80 18.05
N ARG A 740 -7.20 26.69 18.11
CA ARG A 740 -7.99 25.78 17.25
C ARG A 740 -9.17 26.48 16.59
N ALA A 741 -9.51 26.03 15.38
CA ALA A 741 -10.77 26.39 14.74
C ALA A 741 -11.95 25.99 15.66
N GLY A 742 -12.78 26.96 16.03
CA GLY A 742 -13.84 26.79 17.04
C GLY A 742 -13.50 27.36 18.44
N GLY A 743 -12.30 27.93 18.63
CA GLY A 743 -11.90 28.68 19.83
C GLY A 743 -11.79 27.84 21.12
N ALA A 744 -11.89 28.52 22.27
CA ALA A 744 -11.62 27.95 23.58
C ALA A 744 -12.46 26.71 23.94
N GLU A 745 -13.71 26.63 23.48
CA GLU A 745 -14.59 25.48 23.72
C GLU A 745 -14.08 24.22 23.00
N ALA A 746 -13.67 24.36 21.73
CA ALA A 746 -13.06 23.29 20.96
C ALA A 746 -11.72 22.85 21.56
N ALA A 747 -10.90 23.80 22.05
CA ALA A 747 -9.65 23.50 22.75
C ALA A 747 -9.90 22.70 24.04
N ARG A 748 -10.92 23.06 24.82
CA ARG A 748 -11.31 22.34 26.04
C ARG A 748 -11.83 20.94 25.71
N ALA A 749 -12.73 20.80 24.74
CA ALA A 749 -13.26 19.50 24.31
C ALA A 749 -12.13 18.55 23.87
N TYR A 750 -11.15 19.06 23.11
CA TYR A 750 -10.00 18.28 22.69
C TYR A 750 -9.09 17.87 23.86
N GLN A 751 -8.93 18.73 24.86
CA GLN A 751 -8.22 18.36 26.09
C GLN A 751 -8.92 17.21 26.80
N MET A 752 -10.25 17.28 26.96
CA MET A 752 -11.03 16.23 27.62
C MET A 752 -10.91 14.89 26.87
N SER A 753 -11.00 14.91 25.53
CA SER A 753 -10.79 13.70 24.73
C SER A 753 -9.37 13.16 24.86
N SER A 754 -8.38 14.05 24.96
CA SER A 754 -6.97 13.67 25.12
C SER A 754 -6.69 12.98 26.45
N ILE A 755 -7.27 13.48 27.54
CA ILE A 755 -7.18 12.89 28.90
C ILE A 755 -7.79 11.49 28.88
N LYS A 756 -9.01 11.36 28.34
CA LYS A 756 -9.71 10.07 28.22
C LYS A 756 -8.92 9.06 27.39
N LYS A 757 -8.45 9.47 26.20
CA LYS A 757 -7.67 8.58 25.29
C LYS A 757 -6.40 8.07 25.96
N ARG A 758 -5.75 8.90 26.79
CA ARG A 758 -4.46 8.58 27.43
C ARG A 758 -4.59 7.97 28.82
N GLY A 759 -5.81 7.77 29.31
CA GLY A 759 -6.06 7.11 30.59
C GLY A 759 -5.73 7.94 31.83
N ALA A 760 -5.62 9.26 31.71
CA ALA A 760 -5.42 10.13 32.87
C ALA A 760 -6.76 10.40 33.58
N VAL A 761 -6.75 10.53 34.91
CA VAL A 761 -7.95 10.72 35.73
C VAL A 761 -7.84 11.98 36.59
N VAL A 762 -8.57 13.03 36.23
CA VAL A 762 -8.70 14.26 37.04
C VAL A 762 -9.99 14.18 37.86
N LYS A 763 -9.88 14.22 39.18
CA LYS A 763 -11.04 14.22 40.10
C LYS A 763 -11.90 15.47 39.92
N ASP A 764 -13.21 15.32 40.09
CA ASP A 764 -14.19 16.39 39.85
C ASP A 764 -13.89 17.68 40.64
N GLU A 765 -13.51 17.54 41.90
CA GLU A 765 -13.12 18.63 42.80
C GLU A 765 -11.93 19.48 42.30
N ASN A 766 -11.03 18.88 41.54
CA ASN A 766 -9.78 19.51 41.10
C ASN A 766 -9.92 20.33 39.80
N TRP A 767 -11.02 20.17 39.05
CA TRP A 767 -11.22 20.96 37.81
C TRP A 767 -11.29 22.45 38.04
N SER A 768 -11.70 22.89 39.22
CA SER A 768 -11.72 24.29 39.64
C SER A 768 -10.33 24.94 39.63
N LYS A 769 -9.25 24.15 39.75
CA LYS A 769 -7.86 24.63 39.72
C LYS A 769 -7.33 24.84 38.30
N ILE A 770 -7.97 24.28 37.27
CA ILE A 770 -7.40 24.16 35.92
C ILE A 770 -7.98 25.22 34.97
N VAL A 771 -7.08 25.97 34.33
CA VAL A 771 -7.42 27.02 33.35
C VAL A 771 -6.75 26.70 32.01
N PHE A 772 -7.55 26.63 30.95
CA PHE A 772 -7.06 26.46 29.58
C PHE A 772 -7.00 27.80 28.87
N LEU A 773 -5.86 28.11 28.26
CA LEU A 773 -5.67 29.30 27.44
C LEU A 773 -5.12 28.89 26.07
N GLU A 774 -5.65 29.52 25.02
CA GLU A 774 -5.11 29.37 23.66
C GLU A 774 -3.94 30.33 23.48
N ALA A 775 -2.76 29.80 23.16
CA ALA A 775 -1.52 30.56 23.13
C ALA A 775 -0.63 30.15 21.95
N SER A 776 0.03 31.15 21.35
CA SER A 776 1.14 30.95 20.42
C SER A 776 2.44 31.30 21.14
N THR A 777 3.10 30.31 21.72
CA THR A 777 4.21 30.54 22.67
C THR A 777 5.42 31.24 22.04
N GLY A 778 5.60 31.17 20.72
CA GLY A 778 6.64 31.89 19.99
C GLY A 778 6.32 33.38 19.77
N ALA A 779 5.04 33.77 19.82
CA ALA A 779 4.61 35.16 19.64
C ALA A 779 4.89 36.01 20.88
N GLU A 780 4.90 37.34 20.69
CA GLU A 780 5.00 38.27 21.82
C GLU A 780 3.87 38.04 22.83
N ASN A 781 4.19 38.13 24.12
CA ASN A 781 3.28 37.83 25.23
C ASN A 781 2.57 36.47 25.08
N LEU A 782 3.26 35.48 24.47
CA LEU A 782 2.74 34.13 24.23
C LEU A 782 1.47 34.11 23.34
N GLY A 783 1.21 35.18 22.59
CA GLY A 783 0.01 35.34 21.76
C GLY A 783 -1.28 35.56 22.56
N LEU A 784 -1.17 35.91 23.84
CA LEU A 784 -2.30 36.15 24.74
C LEU A 784 -2.68 37.64 24.76
N ASP A 785 -3.95 37.93 25.06
CA ASP A 785 -4.37 39.30 25.33
C ASP A 785 -3.77 39.83 26.65
N GLY A 786 -3.84 41.14 26.86
CA GLY A 786 -3.26 41.79 28.04
C GLY A 786 -3.82 41.29 29.37
N ILE A 787 -5.09 40.88 29.43
CA ILE A 787 -5.73 40.40 30.66
C ILE A 787 -5.26 38.98 30.96
N GLN A 788 -5.27 38.10 29.96
CA GLN A 788 -4.81 36.72 30.07
C GLN A 788 -3.32 36.65 30.41
N TYR A 789 -2.49 37.48 29.76
CA TYR A 789 -1.06 37.52 30.05
C TYR A 789 -0.75 37.99 31.47
N GLN A 790 -1.49 38.99 31.98
CA GLN A 790 -1.35 39.45 33.37
C GLN A 790 -1.66 38.34 34.39
N GLN A 791 -2.64 37.47 34.11
CA GLN A 791 -2.93 36.32 34.99
C GLN A 791 -1.75 35.34 35.10
N LEU A 792 -0.90 35.25 34.07
CA LEU A 792 0.27 34.38 34.10
C LEU A 792 1.42 34.93 34.95
N LEU A 793 1.39 36.21 35.34
CA LEU A 793 2.44 36.78 36.20
C LEU A 793 2.44 36.14 37.60
N ASP A 794 1.33 35.56 38.06
CA ASP A 794 1.27 34.81 39.34
C ASP A 794 1.92 33.41 39.27
N VAL A 795 2.32 32.93 38.07
CA VAL A 795 2.90 31.60 37.89
C VAL A 795 4.24 31.46 38.62
N THR A 796 4.37 30.45 39.47
CA THR A 796 5.60 30.17 40.24
C THR A 796 6.51 29.13 39.58
N HIS A 797 5.90 28.18 38.86
CA HIS A 797 6.57 27.04 38.24
C HIS A 797 6.06 26.83 36.81
N ILE A 798 6.94 26.50 35.89
CA ILE A 798 6.64 26.29 34.47
C ILE A 798 7.18 24.93 34.05
N ILE A 799 6.34 24.12 33.40
CA ILE A 799 6.75 22.92 32.66
C ILE A 799 6.58 23.22 31.17
N HIS A 800 7.68 23.33 30.45
CA HIS A 800 7.67 23.46 28.99
C HIS A 800 7.81 22.09 28.34
N ASN A 801 6.68 21.49 27.95
CA ASN A 801 6.59 20.15 27.36
C ASN A 801 6.01 20.16 25.92
N ALA A 802 5.42 21.27 25.46
CA ALA A 802 4.93 21.40 24.09
C ALA A 802 6.08 21.33 23.08
N TRP A 803 6.08 20.29 22.24
CA TRP A 803 7.04 20.15 21.16
C TRP A 803 6.46 19.32 20.01
N PRO A 804 6.67 19.70 18.73
CA PRO A 804 6.30 18.88 17.58
C PRO A 804 7.35 17.80 17.37
N VAL A 805 6.93 16.53 17.38
CA VAL A 805 7.79 15.38 17.10
C VAL A 805 7.72 15.10 15.60
N ASP A 806 8.63 15.68 14.83
CA ASP A 806 8.77 15.46 13.39
C ASP A 806 10.26 15.39 13.04
N PHE A 807 10.69 14.24 12.51
CA PHE A 807 12.08 13.95 12.18
C PHE A 807 12.52 14.54 10.84
N ASN A 808 11.58 15.06 10.04
CA ASN A 808 11.88 15.65 8.73
C ASN A 808 12.13 17.16 8.79
N ARG A 809 11.89 17.79 9.95
CA ARG A 809 12.10 19.23 10.17
C ARG A 809 13.58 19.52 10.42
N ASN A 810 14.06 20.64 9.88
CA ASN A 810 15.39 21.18 10.16
C ASN A 810 15.37 22.15 11.36
N LEU A 811 16.55 22.50 11.87
CA LEU A 811 16.72 23.42 13.00
C LEU A 811 15.97 24.76 12.83
N SER A 812 16.09 25.40 11.66
CA SER A 812 15.50 26.73 11.43
C SER A 812 13.98 26.73 11.58
N SER A 813 13.31 25.65 11.17
CA SER A 813 11.86 25.52 11.36
C SER A 813 11.45 25.48 12.84
N PHE A 814 12.33 25.09 13.77
CA PHE A 814 12.03 25.05 15.21
C PHE A 814 12.30 26.38 15.92
N GLU A 815 12.76 27.41 15.22
CA GLU A 815 13.09 28.72 15.81
C GLU A 815 11.97 29.30 16.71
N PRO A 816 10.67 29.22 16.37
CA PRO A 816 9.60 29.72 17.24
C PRO A 816 9.47 28.95 18.56
N HIS A 817 9.96 27.70 18.62
CA HIS A 817 10.00 26.88 19.84
C HIS A 817 11.19 27.29 20.73
N VAL A 818 12.31 27.66 20.13
CA VAL A 818 13.43 28.30 20.85
C VAL A 818 13.01 29.66 21.38
N LYS A 819 12.31 30.46 20.57
CA LYS A 819 11.70 31.73 20.98
C LYS A 819 10.75 31.56 22.16
N ALA A 820 9.99 30.46 22.21
CA ALA A 820 9.10 30.18 23.33
C ALA A 820 9.87 30.07 24.67
N VAL A 821 11.06 29.47 24.69
CA VAL A 821 11.91 29.43 25.90
C VAL A 821 12.30 30.84 26.34
N SER A 822 12.75 31.70 25.41
CA SER A 822 13.04 33.11 25.69
C SER A 822 11.82 33.86 26.24
N ASN A 823 10.65 33.67 25.64
CA ASN A 823 9.40 34.30 26.09
C ASN A 823 8.98 33.81 27.50
N LEU A 824 9.19 32.54 27.84
CA LEU A 824 8.92 32.01 29.17
C LEU A 824 9.91 32.54 30.22
N VAL A 825 11.18 32.75 29.85
CA VAL A 825 12.16 33.47 30.68
C VAL A 825 11.70 34.91 30.89
N LYS A 826 11.30 35.62 29.83
CA LYS A 826 10.75 36.98 29.93
C LYS A 826 9.54 37.05 30.87
N LEU A 827 8.59 36.11 30.77
CA LEU A 827 7.45 36.00 31.69
C LEU A 827 7.91 35.87 33.15
N CYS A 828 8.96 35.07 33.40
CA CYS A 828 9.52 34.96 34.75
C CYS A 828 10.12 36.28 35.25
N LEU A 829 10.80 37.01 34.37
CA LEU A 829 11.42 38.30 34.68
C LEU A 829 10.42 39.44 34.86
N GLN A 830 9.18 39.33 34.38
CA GLN A 830 8.15 40.37 34.53
C GLN A 830 7.36 40.27 35.84
N SER A 831 7.54 39.21 36.62
CA SER A 831 6.72 38.96 37.80
C SER A 831 7.37 39.38 39.11
N SER A 832 6.54 39.92 40.00
CA SER A 832 6.88 40.24 41.39
C SER A 832 6.50 39.14 42.39
N VAL A 833 6.19 37.93 41.91
CA VAL A 833 5.60 36.85 42.72
C VAL A 833 6.47 35.60 42.68
N GLY A 834 6.80 35.03 43.85
CA GLY A 834 7.47 33.72 43.99
C GLY A 834 8.82 33.58 43.29
N ARG A 835 9.89 34.15 43.88
CA ARG A 835 11.26 34.13 43.33
C ARG A 835 12.17 33.13 44.07
N PRO A 836 13.11 32.45 43.38
CA PRO A 836 13.22 32.38 41.92
C PRO A 836 12.07 31.53 41.34
N LYS A 837 11.56 31.94 40.18
CA LYS A 837 10.62 31.12 39.42
C LYS A 837 11.35 29.95 38.77
N ARG A 838 10.66 28.83 38.60
CA ARG A 838 11.28 27.61 38.06
C ARG A 838 10.73 27.27 36.68
N ILE A 839 11.61 27.00 35.73
CA ILE A 839 11.27 26.51 34.40
C ILE A 839 11.90 25.13 34.23
N LEU A 840 11.08 24.11 34.03
CA LEU A 840 11.52 22.77 33.68
C LEU A 840 11.19 22.53 32.20
N PHE A 841 12.22 22.33 31.39
CA PHE A 841 12.12 22.00 29.98
C PHE A 841 12.25 20.49 29.78
N ALA A 842 11.25 19.89 29.13
CA ALA A 842 11.31 18.50 28.72
C ALA A 842 12.18 18.37 27.46
N SER A 843 13.44 17.96 27.64
CA SER A 843 14.39 17.65 26.56
C SER A 843 14.30 16.16 26.16
N SER A 844 15.29 15.64 25.42
CA SER A 844 15.25 14.31 24.81
C SER A 844 16.60 13.61 24.86
N ILE A 845 16.60 12.29 25.00
CA ILE A 845 17.80 11.45 24.84
C ILE A 845 18.49 11.66 23.47
N ALA A 846 17.75 12.01 22.41
CA ALA A 846 18.32 12.29 21.09
C ALA A 846 19.31 13.48 21.07
N VAL A 847 19.27 14.35 22.09
CA VAL A 847 20.27 15.43 22.27
C VAL A 847 21.68 14.88 22.53
N VAL A 848 21.78 13.66 23.03
CA VAL A 848 23.04 12.98 23.39
C VAL A 848 23.24 11.68 22.59
N GLY A 849 22.49 11.47 21.51
CA GLY A 849 22.48 10.19 20.78
C GLY A 849 23.85 9.76 20.26
N ASN A 850 24.68 10.72 19.83
CA ASN A 850 26.04 10.50 19.33
C ASN A 850 27.12 10.55 20.43
N TYR A 851 26.76 10.78 21.70
CA TYR A 851 27.73 10.88 22.80
C TYR A 851 28.66 9.66 22.91
N PRO A 852 28.18 8.40 22.85
CA PRO A 852 29.08 7.24 22.96
C PRO A 852 30.05 7.13 21.78
N THR A 853 29.62 7.51 20.58
CA THR A 853 30.45 7.46 19.36
C THR A 853 31.59 8.48 19.40
N LEU A 854 31.34 9.65 19.98
CA LEU A 854 32.34 10.72 20.11
C LEU A 854 33.35 10.50 21.25
N ASN A 855 33.02 9.63 22.21
CA ASN A 855 33.84 9.37 23.40
C ASN A 855 34.28 7.90 23.47
N ALA A 856 34.49 7.26 22.32
CA ALA A 856 34.79 5.83 22.20
C ALA A 856 36.11 5.37 22.86
N ASP A 857 37.03 6.31 23.11
CA ASP A 857 38.37 6.03 23.64
C ASP A 857 38.49 6.20 25.17
N ASP A 858 37.40 6.54 25.87
CA ASP A 858 37.43 6.82 27.32
C ASP A 858 37.18 5.53 28.13
N ASP A 859 38.26 4.90 28.60
CA ASP A 859 38.30 3.58 29.26
C ASP A 859 37.41 3.41 30.52
N TYR A 860 36.74 4.46 31.03
CA TYR A 860 36.16 4.44 32.38
C TYR A 860 34.74 4.98 32.60
N CYS A 861 33.99 5.51 31.63
CA CYS A 861 32.56 5.79 31.84
C CYS A 861 31.80 6.11 30.53
N TRP A 862 30.88 5.23 30.11
CA TRP A 862 29.99 5.45 28.96
C TRP A 862 28.71 6.22 29.30
N ASP A 863 28.49 6.56 30.58
CA ASP A 863 27.27 7.23 31.00
C ASP A 863 27.34 8.72 30.66
N VAL A 864 26.31 9.19 29.95
CA VAL A 864 26.15 10.60 29.61
C VAL A 864 26.01 11.42 30.90
N PRO A 865 26.84 12.45 31.12
CA PRO A 865 26.80 13.24 32.34
C PRO A 865 25.61 14.21 32.37
N GLU A 866 25.06 14.45 33.56
CA GLU A 866 23.96 15.41 33.80
C GLU A 866 24.48 16.86 33.80
N GLN A 867 24.97 17.33 32.65
CA GLN A 867 25.49 18.68 32.41
C GLN A 867 25.29 19.14 30.96
N ALA A 868 25.67 20.39 30.67
CA ALA A 868 25.76 20.91 29.31
C ALA A 868 26.80 20.13 28.49
N ILE A 869 26.50 19.89 27.21
CA ILE A 869 27.30 19.03 26.33
C ILE A 869 27.53 19.72 24.98
N ASP A 870 28.49 19.19 24.22
CA ASP A 870 28.82 19.66 22.88
C ASP A 870 27.70 19.40 21.86
N ALA A 871 27.48 20.34 20.94
CA ALA A 871 26.47 20.26 19.88
C ALA A 871 26.61 19.02 18.98
N ARG A 872 27.83 18.49 18.80
CA ARG A 872 28.10 17.30 17.98
C ARG A 872 27.44 16.03 18.54
N THR A 873 27.05 16.03 19.82
CA THR A 873 26.46 14.86 20.49
C THR A 873 25.00 14.60 20.11
N THR A 874 24.32 15.52 19.44
CA THR A 874 22.95 15.32 18.96
C THR A 874 22.90 14.33 17.80
N ASP A 875 21.77 13.65 17.61
CA ASP A 875 21.49 12.97 16.33
C ASP A 875 21.32 13.99 15.17
N ASP A 876 21.53 13.55 13.94
CA ASP A 876 21.74 14.40 12.76
C ASP A 876 20.43 14.88 12.08
N PHE A 877 19.51 15.49 12.84
CA PHE A 877 18.27 16.08 12.34
C PHE A 877 17.75 17.20 13.26
N GLY A 878 16.79 18.01 12.79
CA GLY A 878 16.45 19.28 13.47
C GLY A 878 15.83 19.18 14.86
N TYR A 879 15.17 18.08 15.22
CA TYR A 879 14.52 17.91 16.52
C TYR A 879 15.51 17.89 17.71
N PRO A 880 16.53 17.02 17.76
CA PRO A 880 17.52 17.05 18.83
C PRO A 880 18.37 18.32 18.81
N GLU A 881 18.68 18.86 17.63
CA GLU A 881 19.42 20.11 17.47
C GLU A 881 18.69 21.29 18.14
N ALA A 882 17.41 21.46 17.85
CA ALA A 882 16.61 22.54 18.41
C ALA A 882 16.39 22.38 19.93
N LYS A 883 16.30 21.15 20.43
CA LYS A 883 16.24 20.88 21.88
C LYS A 883 17.57 21.22 22.56
N TRP A 884 18.70 20.86 21.96
CA TRP A 884 20.02 21.27 22.45
C TRP A 884 20.14 22.80 22.51
N VAL A 885 19.68 23.52 21.48
CA VAL A 885 19.65 24.99 21.49
C VAL A 885 18.81 25.50 22.67
N CYS A 886 17.63 24.92 22.93
CA CYS A 886 16.81 25.28 24.09
C CYS A 886 17.50 25.00 25.43
N GLU A 887 18.22 23.88 25.54
CA GLU A 887 19.01 23.57 26.74
C GLU A 887 20.05 24.67 27.00
N MET A 888 20.77 25.10 25.96
CA MET A 888 21.81 26.12 26.06
C MET A 888 21.25 27.53 26.30
N VAL A 889 20.11 27.88 25.68
CA VAL A 889 19.43 29.16 25.93
C VAL A 889 18.91 29.22 27.37
N LEU A 890 18.40 28.11 27.91
CA LEU A 890 17.96 28.03 29.30
C LEU A 890 19.13 28.09 30.28
N ASP A 891 20.27 27.47 29.94
CA ASP A 891 21.50 27.56 30.73
C ASP A 891 22.11 28.99 30.70
N ALA A 892 22.05 29.67 29.55
CA ALA A 892 22.40 31.08 29.46
C ALA A 892 21.49 31.96 30.34
N ALA A 893 20.18 31.66 30.40
CA ALA A 893 19.26 32.34 31.31
C ALA A 893 19.61 32.09 32.79
N ASN A 894 20.04 30.88 33.15
CA ASN A 894 20.55 30.56 34.49
C ASN A 894 21.77 31.41 34.84
N ALA A 895 22.75 31.51 33.92
CA ALA A 895 23.94 32.31 34.13
C ALA A 895 23.61 33.80 34.32
N LEU A 896 22.71 34.36 33.50
CA LEU A 896 22.34 35.78 33.51
C LEU A 896 21.44 36.17 34.70
N TYR A 897 20.49 35.31 35.07
CA TYR A 897 19.37 35.68 35.95
C TYR A 897 19.12 34.74 37.13
N GLY A 898 19.81 33.58 37.17
CA GLY A 898 19.67 32.56 38.20
C GLY A 898 20.77 32.55 39.27
N THR A 899 21.74 33.47 39.19
CA THR A 899 22.87 33.62 40.12
C THR A 899 22.74 34.90 40.96
N GLY A 900 23.49 34.99 42.07
CA GLY A 900 23.51 36.14 42.99
C GLY A 900 22.59 36.02 44.21
N GLU A 901 22.50 37.09 45.02
CA GLU A 901 21.70 37.12 46.26
C GLU A 901 20.18 37.05 46.00
N GLU A 902 19.72 37.55 44.84
CA GLU A 902 18.31 37.57 44.44
C GLU A 902 18.10 36.95 43.04
N PRO A 903 18.14 35.61 42.92
CA PRO A 903 17.87 34.94 41.66
C PRO A 903 16.41 35.11 41.26
N LEU A 904 16.16 35.43 39.98
CA LEU A 904 14.81 35.64 39.46
C LEU A 904 14.22 34.39 38.82
N VAL A 905 15.06 33.61 38.14
CA VAL A 905 14.65 32.40 37.41
C VAL A 905 15.68 31.29 37.62
N ARG A 906 15.21 30.06 37.71
CA ARG A 906 16.02 28.85 37.59
C ARG A 906 15.41 27.97 36.52
N GLY A 907 16.21 27.62 35.54
CA GLY A 907 15.90 26.72 34.45
C GLY A 907 16.51 25.34 34.69
N SER A 908 15.79 24.30 34.30
CA SER A 908 16.24 22.92 34.33
C SER A 908 15.86 22.22 33.03
N SER A 909 16.80 21.54 32.41
CA SER A 909 16.58 20.70 31.23
C SER A 909 16.58 19.23 31.64
N VAL A 910 15.49 18.52 31.37
CA VAL A 910 15.37 17.09 31.68
C VAL A 910 15.48 16.30 30.38
N ARG A 911 16.59 15.58 30.16
CA ARG A 911 16.70 14.70 28.99
C ARG A 911 15.95 13.40 29.27
N ILE A 912 14.88 13.19 28.52
CA ILE A 912 13.94 12.09 28.74
C ILE A 912 14.31 10.92 27.82
N GLY A 913 14.50 9.74 28.40
CA GLY A 913 14.66 8.48 27.69
C GLY A 913 13.33 7.94 27.15
N GLN A 914 13.29 6.67 26.77
CA GLN A 914 12.07 6.09 26.19
C GLN A 914 10.95 5.97 27.24
N MET A 915 9.84 6.67 26.99
CA MET A 915 8.60 6.52 27.75
C MET A 915 7.70 5.44 27.13
N THR A 916 6.91 4.77 27.96
CA THR A 916 5.89 3.80 27.52
C THR A 916 4.48 4.28 27.87
N GLY A 917 3.46 3.49 27.54
CA GLY A 917 2.10 3.73 28.02
C GLY A 917 2.00 3.76 29.56
N PRO A 918 0.95 4.36 30.12
CA PRO A 918 0.74 4.38 31.57
C PRO A 918 0.41 2.99 32.09
N GLU A 919 0.86 2.69 33.30
CA GLU A 919 0.49 1.46 34.01
C GLU A 919 -1.03 1.40 34.24
N GLY A 920 -1.61 0.20 34.19
CA GLY A 920 -3.03 -0.08 34.41
C GLY A 920 -3.90 -0.01 33.16
N ILE A 921 -3.63 0.94 32.25
CA ILE A 921 -4.39 1.10 30.99
C ILE A 921 -3.56 0.70 29.76
N GLY A 922 -2.24 0.88 29.83
CA GLY A 922 -1.34 0.53 28.74
C GLY A 922 -1.45 1.40 27.49
N ALA A 923 -2.05 2.59 27.58
CA ALA A 923 -2.28 3.53 26.46
C ALA A 923 -0.98 4.08 25.84
N TRP A 924 -0.25 3.25 25.11
CA TRP A 924 0.94 3.60 24.35
C TRP A 924 0.58 3.85 22.89
N ASN A 925 0.85 5.06 22.40
CA ASN A 925 0.49 5.52 21.06
C ASN A 925 0.98 4.58 19.94
N GLU A 926 0.03 4.00 19.20
CA GLU A 926 0.24 3.02 18.13
C GLU A 926 1.09 3.51 16.95
N SER A 927 1.27 4.82 16.81
CA SER A 927 2.10 5.43 15.78
C SER A 927 3.57 5.58 16.18
N GLU A 928 3.96 5.20 17.41
CA GLU A 928 5.35 5.22 17.85
C GLU A 928 6.14 3.98 17.38
N HIS A 929 7.46 4.08 17.35
CA HIS A 929 8.33 3.07 16.72
C HIS A 929 8.18 1.67 17.32
N PHE A 930 8.08 1.52 18.64
CA PHE A 930 8.03 0.21 19.27
C PHE A 930 6.69 -0.53 19.07
N PRO A 931 5.52 0.13 19.23
CA PRO A 931 4.24 -0.43 18.76
C PRO A 931 4.26 -0.84 17.28
N ILE A 932 4.88 -0.04 16.41
CA ILE A 932 5.05 -0.39 14.98
C ILE A 932 5.89 -1.67 14.83
N ILE A 933 6.99 -1.82 15.57
CA ILE A 933 7.80 -3.06 15.57
C ILE A 933 6.95 -4.25 16.00
N CYS A 934 6.12 -4.14 17.05
CA CYS A 934 5.25 -5.23 17.50
C CYS A 934 4.20 -5.62 16.45
N LYS A 935 3.57 -4.63 15.81
CA LYS A 935 2.62 -4.85 14.71
C LYS A 935 3.30 -5.55 13.53
N THR A 936 4.46 -5.03 13.11
CA THR A 936 5.24 -5.61 12.02
C THR A 936 5.71 -7.02 12.35
N ALA A 937 6.05 -7.31 13.60
CA ALA A 937 6.43 -8.65 14.04
C ALA A 937 5.32 -9.69 13.85
N GLN A 938 4.03 -9.32 14.06
CA GLN A 938 2.90 -10.19 13.73
C GLN A 938 2.76 -10.40 12.20
N LEU A 939 3.02 -9.36 11.39
CA LEU A 939 2.97 -9.44 9.93
C LEU A 939 4.07 -10.36 9.35
N VAL A 940 5.32 -10.21 9.82
CA VAL A 940 6.46 -11.05 9.38
C VAL A 940 6.58 -12.37 10.16
N LYS A 941 5.67 -12.60 11.11
CA LYS A 941 5.60 -13.77 12.00
C LYS A 941 6.92 -14.06 12.75
N ALA A 942 7.64 -13.02 13.13
CA ALA A 942 8.90 -13.11 13.85
C ALA A 942 9.22 -11.80 14.59
N LEU A 943 9.92 -11.89 15.71
CA LEU A 943 10.46 -10.73 16.43
C LEU A 943 11.95 -10.54 16.11
N PRO A 944 12.44 -9.29 16.07
CA PRO A 944 13.87 -9.05 15.93
C PRO A 944 14.58 -9.40 17.24
N ALA A 945 15.56 -10.29 17.17
CA ALA A 945 16.46 -10.58 18.28
C ALA A 945 17.34 -9.35 18.54
N LEU A 946 17.14 -8.72 19.69
CA LEU A 946 17.91 -7.57 20.17
C LEU A 946 18.71 -7.99 21.42
N SER A 947 19.96 -7.55 21.48
CA SER A 947 20.84 -7.70 22.63
C SER A 947 20.95 -6.38 23.41
N GLY A 948 21.62 -6.39 24.56
CA GLY A 948 21.82 -5.20 25.38
C GLY A 948 20.68 -4.95 26.37
N SER A 949 20.49 -3.68 26.74
CA SER A 949 19.55 -3.27 27.79
C SER A 949 18.65 -2.11 27.36
N LEU A 950 17.47 -2.02 27.96
CA LEU A 950 16.52 -0.93 27.78
C LEU A 950 16.11 -0.31 29.11
N SER A 951 15.70 0.97 29.09
CA SER A 951 15.40 1.80 30.26
C SER A 951 13.97 2.38 30.22
N TRP A 952 13.01 1.61 29.72
CA TRP A 952 11.60 2.05 29.56
C TRP A 952 10.96 2.55 30.85
N MET A 953 10.41 3.77 30.80
CA MET A 953 9.72 4.43 31.89
C MET A 953 8.23 4.61 31.59
N PRO A 954 7.31 3.98 32.36
CA PRO A 954 5.88 4.27 32.25
C PRO A 954 5.58 5.76 32.45
N VAL A 955 4.76 6.33 31.58
CA VAL A 955 4.56 7.79 31.52
C VAL A 955 3.92 8.39 32.79
N ASN A 956 3.13 7.62 33.53
CA ASN A 956 2.58 8.00 34.84
C ASN A 956 3.67 8.10 35.93
N ARG A 957 4.70 7.24 35.88
CA ARG A 957 5.90 7.38 36.72
C ARG A 957 6.72 8.58 36.28
N ALA A 958 6.96 8.74 34.99
CA ALA A 958 7.66 9.90 34.41
C ALA A 958 7.02 11.23 34.85
N ALA A 959 5.69 11.34 34.81
CA ALA A 959 4.98 12.53 35.30
C ALA A 959 5.23 12.79 36.79
N SER A 960 5.29 11.75 37.61
CA SER A 960 5.59 11.85 39.04
C SER A 960 7.02 12.35 39.25
N VAL A 961 8.00 11.80 38.51
CA VAL A 961 9.40 12.26 38.52
C VAL A 961 9.49 13.73 38.15
N ILE A 962 8.89 14.16 37.03
CA ILE A 962 8.93 15.57 36.59
C ILE A 962 8.35 16.51 37.66
N CYS A 963 7.25 16.13 38.32
CA CYS A 963 6.68 16.92 39.42
C CYS A 963 7.62 16.99 40.63
N GLU A 964 8.21 15.86 41.01
CA GLU A 964 9.18 15.76 42.12
C GLU A 964 10.43 16.60 41.84
N LEU A 965 10.99 16.53 40.62
CA LEU A 965 12.12 17.35 40.19
C LEU A 965 11.77 18.83 40.21
N LEU A 966 10.63 19.22 39.65
CA LEU A 966 10.16 20.62 39.62
C LEU A 966 10.07 21.22 41.03
N PHE A 967 9.64 20.42 42.01
CA PHE A 967 9.47 20.85 43.40
C PHE A 967 10.65 20.51 44.31
N SER A 968 11.74 19.92 43.80
CA SER A 968 12.92 19.58 44.60
C SER A 968 13.56 20.83 45.20
N ARG A 969 14.14 20.70 46.40
CA ARG A 969 14.92 21.79 47.01
C ARG A 969 16.22 22.06 46.24
N HIS A 970 16.84 21.03 45.66
CA HIS A 970 18.11 21.17 44.94
C HIS A 970 17.93 21.80 43.56
N PHE A 971 16.86 21.44 42.83
CA PHE A 971 16.48 21.93 41.49
C PHE A 971 17.68 22.33 40.60
N ARG A 972 18.25 21.33 39.93
CA ARG A 972 19.50 21.42 39.16
C ARG A 972 19.27 21.81 37.70
N SER A 973 20.29 22.36 37.05
CA SER A 973 20.21 22.80 35.65
C SER A 973 19.98 21.67 34.66
N PHE A 974 20.47 20.46 34.95
CA PHE A 974 20.32 19.29 34.10
C PHE A 974 19.92 18.09 34.95
N TYR A 975 18.95 17.34 34.44
CA TYR A 975 18.58 16.02 34.92
C TYR A 975 18.46 15.06 33.75
N HIS A 976 18.66 13.78 34.03
CA HIS A 976 18.22 12.74 33.12
C HIS A 976 17.08 11.93 33.72
N MET A 977 16.14 11.55 32.86
CA MET A 977 15.01 10.71 33.23
C MET A 977 14.91 9.51 32.30
N GLU A 978 15.48 8.40 32.75
CA GLU A 978 15.23 7.06 32.22
C GLU A 978 15.04 6.07 33.37
N ASN A 979 14.43 4.90 33.13
CA ASN A 979 14.18 3.95 34.22
C ASN A 979 15.49 3.34 34.73
N PRO A 980 15.91 3.62 35.99
CA PRO A 980 17.22 3.18 36.45
C PRO A 980 17.31 1.69 36.75
N ALA A 981 16.17 0.99 36.81
CA ALA A 981 16.19 -0.46 36.96
C ALA A 981 16.95 -1.11 35.80
N ARG A 982 16.74 -0.59 34.57
CA ARG A 982 17.14 -1.20 33.29
C ARG A 982 16.76 -2.68 33.19
N GLN A 983 16.67 -3.22 31.99
CA GLN A 983 16.42 -4.64 31.80
C GLN A 983 16.93 -5.14 30.47
N SER A 984 17.17 -6.44 30.37
CA SER A 984 17.62 -7.05 29.13
C SER A 984 16.54 -7.05 28.06
N TRP A 985 16.93 -6.78 26.81
CA TRP A 985 16.07 -6.92 25.65
C TRP A 985 15.54 -8.35 25.49
N SER A 986 16.36 -9.38 25.76
CA SER A 986 15.96 -10.78 25.56
C SER A 986 14.75 -11.15 26.40
N GLY A 987 14.74 -10.82 27.69
CA GLY A 987 13.62 -11.12 28.59
C GLY A 987 12.30 -10.42 28.19
N ILE A 988 12.38 -9.21 27.61
CA ILE A 988 11.20 -8.51 27.08
C ILE A 988 10.69 -9.16 25.80
N LEU A 989 11.59 -9.53 24.89
CA LEU A 989 11.24 -10.16 23.62
C LEU A 989 10.69 -11.59 23.83
N GLU A 990 11.18 -12.34 24.81
CA GLU A 990 10.63 -13.66 25.18
C GLU A 990 9.17 -13.55 25.66
N ASN A 991 8.88 -12.56 26.51
CA ASN A 991 7.51 -12.30 26.94
C ASN A 991 6.63 -11.86 25.76
N LEU A 992 7.10 -10.92 24.93
CA LEU A 992 6.37 -10.44 23.75
C LEU A 992 6.12 -11.54 22.71
N SER A 993 7.09 -12.42 22.49
CA SER A 993 6.98 -13.58 21.60
C SER A 993 5.74 -14.42 21.94
N THR A 994 5.49 -14.63 23.22
CA THR A 994 4.31 -15.37 23.69
C THR A 994 3.04 -14.51 23.66
N ILE A 995 3.12 -13.24 24.11
CA ILE A 995 1.94 -12.35 24.21
C ILE A 995 1.37 -12.02 22.82
N LEU A 996 2.22 -11.81 21.81
CA LEU A 996 1.82 -11.44 20.45
C LEU A 996 1.27 -12.62 19.65
N ALA A 997 1.73 -13.85 19.92
CA ALA A 997 1.20 -15.07 19.31
C ALA A 997 -0.24 -15.39 19.79
N GLY A 998 -0.55 -15.06 21.05
CA GLY A 998 -1.85 -15.31 21.65
C GLY A 998 -2.00 -16.69 22.31
N PRO A 999 -3.09 -16.93 23.06
CA PRO A 999 -3.18 -18.03 24.05
C PRO A 999 -3.23 -19.46 23.48
N ARG A 1000 -3.30 -19.64 22.15
CA ARG A 1000 -3.39 -20.96 21.49
C ARG A 1000 -2.37 -21.16 20.36
N GLN A 1001 -1.42 -20.25 20.19
CA GLN A 1001 -0.42 -20.32 19.13
C GLN A 1001 0.99 -20.50 19.71
N GLN A 1002 1.91 -21.03 18.92
CA GLN A 1002 3.32 -21.12 19.32
C GLN A 1002 3.92 -19.70 19.42
N PRO A 1003 4.85 -19.46 20.37
CA PRO A 1003 5.53 -18.17 20.50
C PRO A 1003 6.21 -17.75 19.18
N LEU A 1004 6.16 -16.45 18.86
CA LEU A 1004 6.82 -15.93 17.65
C LEU A 1004 8.35 -16.16 17.72
N PRO A 1005 8.99 -16.71 16.67
CA PRO A 1005 10.43 -16.91 16.68
C PRO A 1005 11.18 -15.57 16.78
N LEU A 1006 12.25 -15.55 17.58
CA LEU A 1006 13.24 -14.47 17.57
C LEU A 1006 14.28 -14.77 16.49
N ILE A 1007 14.46 -13.86 15.54
CA ILE A 1007 15.41 -14.01 14.42
C ILE A 1007 16.45 -12.87 14.45
N PRO A 1008 17.66 -13.05 13.89
CA PRO A 1008 18.65 -11.98 13.81
C PRO A 1008 18.08 -10.67 13.27
N PHE A 1009 18.49 -9.52 13.85
CA PHE A 1009 17.95 -8.21 13.48
C PHE A 1009 18.01 -7.92 11.97
N ALA A 1010 19.15 -8.23 11.32
CA ALA A 1010 19.32 -8.06 9.88
C ALA A 1010 18.31 -8.89 9.06
N GLU A 1011 18.12 -10.16 9.43
CA GLU A 1011 17.12 -11.03 8.80
C GLU A 1011 15.70 -10.49 9.01
N TRP A 1012 15.41 -9.97 10.20
CA TRP A 1012 14.12 -9.32 10.47
C TRP A 1012 13.89 -8.13 9.55
N ILE A 1013 14.89 -7.26 9.37
CA ILE A 1013 14.82 -6.11 8.45
C ILE A 1013 14.53 -6.55 7.02
N GLU A 1014 15.21 -7.58 6.52
CA GLU A 1014 14.96 -8.13 5.19
C GLU A 1014 13.51 -8.59 5.03
N ARG A 1015 12.97 -9.29 6.04
CA ARG A 1015 11.55 -9.69 6.03
C ARG A 1015 10.60 -8.50 6.07
N VAL A 1016 10.94 -7.43 6.81
CA VAL A 1016 10.13 -6.21 6.81
C VAL A 1016 10.19 -5.52 5.45
N GLN A 1017 11.36 -5.42 4.81
CA GLN A 1017 11.51 -4.82 3.49
C GLN A 1017 10.77 -5.62 2.41
N ALA A 1018 10.70 -6.94 2.56
CA ALA A 1018 9.92 -7.82 1.68
C ALA A 1018 8.41 -7.55 1.71
N LEU A 1019 7.88 -6.88 2.74
CA LEU A 1019 6.49 -6.41 2.76
C LEU A 1019 6.24 -5.22 1.81
N GLY A 1020 7.28 -4.61 1.25
CA GLY A 1020 7.21 -3.44 0.36
C GLY A 1020 7.16 -2.11 1.10
N ASN A 1021 7.08 -1.01 0.35
CA ASN A 1021 7.14 0.36 0.88
C ASN A 1021 5.77 1.02 1.11
N ASP A 1022 4.68 0.32 0.81
CA ASP A 1022 3.33 0.84 1.04
C ASP A 1022 3.03 0.89 2.55
N PRO A 1023 2.84 2.07 3.16
CA PRO A 1023 2.61 2.18 4.59
C PRO A 1023 1.31 1.54 5.10
N SER A 1024 0.36 1.26 4.20
CA SER A 1024 -0.89 0.57 4.52
C SER A 1024 -0.70 -0.94 4.73
N VAL A 1025 0.31 -1.52 4.06
CA VAL A 1025 0.69 -2.93 4.16
C VAL A 1025 1.87 -3.11 5.13
N ASN A 1026 2.88 -2.25 5.02
CA ASN A 1026 4.08 -2.23 5.84
C ASN A 1026 4.16 -0.92 6.63
N THR A 1027 3.54 -0.89 7.82
CA THR A 1027 3.58 0.32 8.65
C THR A 1027 5.01 0.73 9.05
N ALA A 1028 5.95 -0.22 9.13
CA ALA A 1028 7.37 0.07 9.42
C ALA A 1028 8.08 0.82 8.28
N ALA A 1029 7.55 0.86 7.06
CA ALA A 1029 8.10 1.68 5.97
C ALA A 1029 8.23 3.16 6.36
N LYS A 1030 7.34 3.68 7.22
CA LYS A 1030 7.36 5.08 7.71
C LYS A 1030 8.59 5.42 8.56
N ILE A 1031 9.20 4.41 9.19
CA ILE A 1031 10.31 4.57 10.14
C ILE A 1031 11.50 3.70 9.77
N MET A 1032 11.53 3.17 8.55
CA MET A 1032 12.52 2.17 8.12
C MET A 1032 13.95 2.70 8.26
N GLN A 1033 14.18 3.95 7.86
CA GLN A 1033 15.49 4.58 7.98
C GLN A 1033 15.97 4.64 9.44
N PHE A 1034 15.10 5.05 10.36
CA PHE A 1034 15.39 5.06 11.80
C PHE A 1034 15.65 3.65 12.34
N ILE A 1035 14.82 2.66 11.97
CA ILE A 1035 15.01 1.27 12.42
C ILE A 1035 16.37 0.73 11.95
N GLN A 1036 16.76 0.99 10.70
CA GLN A 1036 17.97 0.46 10.10
C GLN A 1036 19.25 1.09 10.66
N HIS A 1037 19.25 2.40 10.87
CA HIS A 1037 20.48 3.15 11.15
C HIS A 1037 20.62 3.57 12.61
N ASP A 1038 19.52 3.85 13.31
CA ASP A 1038 19.55 4.52 14.61
C ASP A 1038 18.97 3.69 15.74
N PHE A 1039 17.98 2.84 15.47
CA PHE A 1039 17.20 2.17 16.53
C PHE A 1039 18.05 1.32 17.46
N VAL A 1040 18.96 0.49 16.93
CA VAL A 1040 19.81 -0.37 17.78
C VAL A 1040 20.71 0.49 18.68
N ARG A 1041 21.39 1.51 18.12
CA ARG A 1041 22.21 2.46 18.89
C ARG A 1041 21.37 3.18 19.97
N MET A 1042 20.21 3.70 19.59
CA MET A 1042 19.40 4.51 20.51
C MET A 1042 18.64 3.68 21.56
N ALA A 1043 18.28 2.43 21.25
CA ALA A 1043 17.38 1.63 22.07
C ALA A 1043 18.02 0.40 22.73
N ALA A 1044 19.20 -0.07 22.31
CA ALA A 1044 19.87 -1.26 22.84
C ALA A 1044 20.87 -0.98 23.97
N GLY A 1045 20.85 0.25 24.52
CA GLY A 1045 21.59 0.60 25.72
C GLY A 1045 23.05 1.01 25.48
N THR A 1046 23.41 1.43 24.26
CA THR A 1046 24.72 2.08 24.02
C THR A 1046 24.71 3.54 24.49
N VAL A 1047 23.57 4.23 24.41
CA VAL A 1047 23.38 5.55 25.05
C VAL A 1047 22.80 5.34 26.45
N ILE A 1048 23.59 5.62 27.49
CA ILE A 1048 23.17 5.47 28.89
C ILE A 1048 23.11 6.84 29.54
N LEU A 1049 21.92 7.24 29.99
CA LEU A 1049 21.78 8.50 30.70
C LEU A 1049 22.12 8.30 32.19
N ASN A 1050 23.14 8.98 32.69
CA ASN A 1050 23.41 8.98 34.14
C ASN A 1050 22.23 9.59 34.88
N THR A 1051 21.65 8.89 35.86
CA THR A 1051 20.44 9.33 36.60
C THR A 1051 20.73 9.70 38.06
N LYS A 1052 21.99 10.00 38.40
CA LYS A 1052 22.42 10.27 39.78
C LYS A 1052 21.58 11.38 40.43
N TYR A 1053 21.51 12.55 39.81
CA TYR A 1053 20.78 13.69 40.37
C TYR A 1053 19.28 13.45 40.41
N ALA A 1054 18.73 12.84 39.37
CA ALA A 1054 17.31 12.50 39.38
C ALA A 1054 16.95 11.52 40.51
N LYS A 1055 17.82 10.55 40.84
CA LYS A 1055 17.62 9.65 42.00
C LYS A 1055 17.71 10.37 43.34
N GLU A 1056 18.59 11.35 43.47
CA GLU A 1056 18.69 12.16 44.71
C GLU A 1056 17.42 13.00 44.94
N ASP A 1057 16.80 13.48 43.86
CA ASP A 1057 15.70 14.44 43.89
C ASP A 1057 14.30 13.86 43.69
N SER A 1058 14.20 12.60 43.27
CA SER A 1058 12.92 11.92 42.99
C SER A 1058 12.84 10.56 43.70
N PRO A 1059 11.99 10.44 44.73
CA PRO A 1059 11.65 9.14 45.32
C PRO A 1059 11.08 8.15 44.30
N THR A 1060 10.39 8.64 43.27
CA THR A 1060 9.90 7.79 42.18
C THR A 1060 11.04 7.20 41.36
N MET A 1061 12.11 7.94 41.07
CA MET A 1061 13.30 7.40 40.40
C MET A 1061 13.98 6.28 41.22
N VAL A 1062 14.06 6.45 42.54
CA VAL A 1062 14.64 5.43 43.44
C VAL A 1062 13.82 4.15 43.50
N ARG A 1063 12.49 4.27 43.52
CA ARG A 1063 11.56 3.13 43.63
C ARG A 1063 11.14 2.52 42.29
N SER A 1064 11.55 3.11 41.17
CA SER A 1064 11.15 2.63 39.84
C SER A 1064 11.71 1.24 39.58
N THR A 1065 10.82 0.30 39.28
CA THR A 1065 11.14 -1.08 38.92
C THR A 1065 11.10 -1.29 37.41
N SER A 1066 11.62 -2.42 36.94
CA SER A 1066 11.53 -2.83 35.54
C SER A 1066 10.08 -2.97 35.06
N VAL A 1067 9.87 -2.82 33.75
CA VAL A 1067 8.58 -3.09 33.09
C VAL A 1067 8.45 -4.60 32.94
N ASP A 1068 7.63 -5.23 33.77
CA ASP A 1068 7.39 -6.67 33.77
C ASP A 1068 6.37 -7.12 32.70
N ARG A 1069 6.09 -8.43 32.67
CA ARG A 1069 5.13 -9.05 31.76
C ARG A 1069 3.72 -8.44 31.84
N LYS A 1070 3.25 -8.07 33.03
CA LYS A 1070 1.90 -7.51 33.22
C LYS A 1070 1.75 -6.21 32.42
N HIS A 1071 2.77 -5.35 32.45
CA HIS A 1071 2.76 -4.11 31.68
C HIS A 1071 2.75 -4.37 30.17
N LEU A 1072 3.50 -5.37 29.69
CA LEU A 1072 3.49 -5.77 28.27
C LEU A 1072 2.10 -6.25 27.83
N GLU A 1073 1.41 -7.00 28.69
CA GLU A 1073 0.04 -7.46 28.46
C GLU A 1073 -0.94 -6.28 28.41
N GLU A 1074 -0.79 -5.29 29.29
CA GLU A 1074 -1.57 -4.03 29.25
C GLU A 1074 -1.34 -3.28 27.93
N TYR A 1075 -0.09 -3.10 27.49
CA TYR A 1075 0.23 -2.43 26.21
C TYR A 1075 -0.38 -3.17 25.02
N CYS A 1076 -0.20 -4.49 24.94
CA CYS A 1076 -0.75 -5.28 23.85
C CYS A 1076 -2.29 -5.29 23.85
N THR A 1077 -2.92 -5.30 25.03
CA THR A 1077 -4.37 -5.21 25.18
C THR A 1077 -4.89 -3.87 24.66
N TYR A 1078 -4.23 -2.77 25.03
CA TYR A 1078 -4.58 -1.46 24.49
C TYR A 1078 -4.41 -1.43 22.95
N TRP A 1079 -3.29 -1.90 22.41
CA TRP A 1079 -3.07 -1.90 20.96
C TRP A 1079 -4.08 -2.73 20.18
N ARG A 1080 -4.56 -3.87 20.73
CA ARG A 1080 -5.67 -4.63 20.15
C ARG A 1080 -6.98 -3.84 20.19
N SER A 1081 -7.26 -3.14 21.30
CA SER A 1081 -8.50 -2.35 21.44
C SER A 1081 -8.63 -1.20 20.43
N VAL A 1082 -7.50 -0.72 19.90
CA VAL A 1082 -7.44 0.33 18.85
C VAL A 1082 -7.13 -0.24 17.45
N ASN A 1083 -7.27 -1.55 17.25
CA ASN A 1083 -7.02 -2.26 15.98
C ASN A 1083 -5.61 -2.06 15.41
N SER A 1084 -4.61 -1.86 16.28
CA SER A 1084 -3.21 -1.74 15.87
C SER A 1084 -2.51 -3.10 15.79
N LEU A 1085 -2.87 -4.05 16.66
CA LEU A 1085 -2.41 -5.45 16.59
C LEU A 1085 -3.50 -6.37 16.05
N ILE A 1086 -3.06 -7.50 15.47
CA ILE A 1086 -3.90 -8.61 14.98
C ILE A 1086 -4.44 -9.42 16.16
#